data_AF-A0A942DI89-F1
#
_entry.id   AF-A0A942DI89-F1
#
_cell.length_a   1.000
_cell.length_b   1.000
_cell.length_c   1.000
_cell.angle_alpha   90.00
_cell.angle_beta   90.00
_cell.angle_gamma   90.00
#
_symmetry.space_group_name_H-M   'P 1'
#
loop_
_entity.id
_entity.type
_entity.pdbx_description
1 polymer ?
#
loop_
_entity_poly.entity_id
_entity_poly.type
_entity_poly.pdbx_seq_one_letter_code
_entity_poly.pdbx_strand_id
1 'polypeptide(L)'
;MGNPAELPRNQEHKEPESHESVVGDFLHSAAYSAVQEPINGITQIADAVFHTKLLPQVQFISAPEQTQFGSANWHAQQVGGAVGMLLPFLAVGKGVRGLTGSASAAEAGLLSQPSMIGLTVKEAALTGFTYDALLKPSEYKEGSLASFLGSRALNGATGAATFTALSLSGIGLNGLAETKFAQQMKVSSFLKNEAVAGVLSGIPAGAVSAELHALQTGKPVPSWQDLGQSVYGFSMVGGFLGAGHSINRYAKSEAGRSTYEQLTTKIQDRVDQLKTSSTNAMDNIGNALFPNQVNSMMPAFAMAAGGRFEVSMPTRMSENLRPSTINGEPIPTVMKMEGSDGAGGGGGDGSGGRGGRGAPPLDVVRAKVEEIANVEHRINRNHDHQDYVQNHMRSMLNSLKAKGEVSKDWEVYPTEAGSPADSVGADYVLVNSRTGLFHMLDATSNDSKFNKPEDHNVSEMREQGLIYYEKPWFDEMGKLRTDQSEDATVREGVAQFNRDLKDQLVSLTHSPSLLNIAEAPFPSVVKLDDPTAKQIQINKFISWLEIKGNEASDPIDQHMFEDFAATLRRGAGKHADKTAATQFSPELNQRVEKAAEKVVVAVAVAAELGRAMEPSKTGASKSDVRHFQQENRVNLERDGVIYQSQNMDRVLMDARARMLRTDALEQVISKGQMNELRARYPNLSDERIVQRVSGRIVNLSNEISSGGLLANGRRPMVEEVVNRLRGSTAENLLGEEVHVQQAPKPEKIPNNVRKAATKFAEVWKEENLPEHTRGTEIDPDYVELVFDALMQGKQEAERGSLGALYEAYQKGDPVARRAIDEAISKP
;
A
#
# COMPACT_ATOMS: atom_id res chain seq x y z
N MET A 1 -78.13 39.36 7.69
CA MET A 1 -77.53 40.34 6.76
C MET A 1 -76.27 40.87 7.43
N GLY A 2 -75.15 40.90 6.72
CA GLY A 2 -73.86 41.39 7.22
C GLY A 2 -72.92 41.55 6.02
N ASN A 3 -72.14 42.62 6.01
CA ASN A 3 -71.36 43.00 4.82
C ASN A 3 -70.09 42.13 4.71
N PRO A 4 -69.76 41.57 3.54
CA PRO A 4 -68.42 41.03 3.29
C PRO A 4 -67.42 42.20 3.25
N ALA A 5 -66.30 42.06 3.95
CA ALA A 5 -65.26 43.09 3.95
C ALA A 5 -64.52 43.14 2.60
N GLU A 6 -64.14 44.34 2.18
CA GLU A 6 -63.36 44.55 0.96
C GLU A 6 -61.94 44.00 1.13
N LEU A 7 -61.50 43.15 0.20
CA LEU A 7 -60.09 42.79 0.08
C LEU A 7 -59.30 43.99 -0.49
N PRO A 8 -58.13 44.33 0.07
CA PRO A 8 -57.33 45.43 -0.44
C PRO A 8 -56.88 45.16 -1.88
N ARG A 9 -56.95 46.19 -2.73
CA ARG A 9 -56.52 46.11 -4.13
C ARG A 9 -55.06 45.71 -4.23
N ASN A 10 -54.72 44.97 -5.29
CA ASN A 10 -53.36 44.63 -5.67
C ASN A 10 -52.45 45.86 -5.56
N GLN A 11 -51.36 45.73 -4.80
CA GLN A 11 -50.18 46.53 -5.08
C GLN A 11 -49.59 45.97 -6.38
N GLU A 12 -49.42 46.83 -7.39
CA GLU A 12 -48.64 46.46 -8.57
C GLU A 12 -47.19 46.26 -8.10
N HIS A 13 -46.75 45.01 -8.02
CA HIS A 13 -45.33 44.70 -7.96
C HIS A 13 -44.70 45.22 -9.25
N LYS A 14 -44.05 46.37 -9.16
CA LYS A 14 -43.01 46.73 -10.13
C LYS A 14 -41.93 45.66 -10.03
N GLU A 15 -41.81 44.85 -11.06
CA GLU A 15 -40.66 43.96 -11.23
C GLU A 15 -39.40 44.84 -11.27
N PRO A 16 -38.35 44.52 -10.49
CA PRO A 16 -37.10 45.26 -10.54
C PRO A 16 -36.38 44.92 -11.86
N GLU A 17 -36.56 45.77 -12.88
CA GLU A 17 -35.87 45.67 -14.18
C GLU A 17 -34.36 45.95 -14.06
N SER A 18 -33.63 45.03 -13.45
CA SER A 18 -32.19 44.90 -13.57
C SER A 18 -31.73 43.46 -13.29
N HIS A 19 -32.27 42.50 -14.03
CA HIS A 19 -31.60 41.20 -14.16
C HIS A 19 -30.20 41.46 -14.73
N GLU A 20 -29.15 41.25 -13.94
CA GLU A 20 -27.80 41.28 -14.48
C GLU A 20 -27.69 40.24 -15.60
N SER A 21 -26.97 40.61 -16.66
CA SER A 21 -26.76 39.69 -17.76
C SER A 21 -26.03 38.43 -17.28
N VAL A 22 -26.22 37.30 -17.97
CA VAL A 22 -25.50 36.03 -17.70
C VAL A 22 -23.98 36.23 -17.61
N VAL A 23 -23.42 37.22 -18.32
CA VAL A 23 -21.99 37.60 -18.25
C VAL A 23 -21.66 38.41 -17.00
N GLY A 24 -22.57 39.26 -16.53
CA GLY A 24 -22.47 40.00 -15.26
C GLY A 24 -22.41 39.03 -14.09
N ASP A 25 -23.40 38.14 -13.96
CA ASP A 25 -23.46 37.12 -12.90
C ASP A 25 -22.21 36.23 -12.84
N PHE A 26 -21.68 35.83 -14.00
CA PHE A 26 -20.42 35.09 -14.11
C PHE A 26 -19.21 35.90 -13.60
N LEU A 27 -19.08 37.16 -14.01
CA LEU A 27 -17.97 38.02 -13.59
C LEU A 27 -18.09 38.42 -12.11
N HIS A 28 -19.31 38.60 -11.61
CA HIS A 28 -19.60 38.96 -10.22
C HIS A 28 -19.28 37.80 -9.28
N SER A 29 -19.74 36.58 -9.56
CA SER A 29 -19.39 35.42 -8.74
C SER A 29 -17.91 35.05 -8.84
N ALA A 30 -17.27 35.22 -10.01
CA ALA A 30 -15.83 35.03 -10.17
C ALA A 30 -15.01 36.03 -9.36
N ALA A 31 -15.38 37.32 -9.38
CA ALA A 31 -14.73 38.34 -8.57
C ALA A 31 -14.97 38.11 -7.06
N TYR A 32 -16.18 37.72 -6.67
CA TYR A 32 -16.51 37.39 -5.29
C TYR A 32 -15.68 36.21 -4.76
N SER A 33 -15.67 35.06 -5.42
CA SER A 33 -14.92 33.88 -4.97
C SER A 33 -13.40 34.00 -5.13
N ALA A 34 -12.90 34.84 -6.03
CA ALA A 34 -11.46 35.12 -6.14
C ALA A 34 -10.92 36.03 -5.03
N VAL A 35 -11.74 36.95 -4.50
CA VAL A 35 -11.29 38.07 -3.67
C VAL A 35 -12.05 38.15 -2.35
N GLN A 36 -13.37 38.31 -2.40
CA GLN A 36 -14.17 38.55 -1.21
C GLN A 36 -14.34 37.31 -0.34
N GLU A 37 -14.50 36.13 -0.93
CA GLU A 37 -14.67 34.88 -0.18
C GLU A 37 -13.42 34.57 0.68
N PRO A 38 -12.17 34.58 0.14
CA PRO A 38 -10.95 34.53 0.95
C PRO A 38 -10.84 35.60 2.04
N ILE A 39 -11.23 36.84 1.76
CA ILE A 39 -11.23 37.93 2.75
C ILE A 39 -12.21 37.61 3.88
N ASN A 40 -13.44 37.20 3.56
CA ASN A 40 -14.44 36.78 4.55
C ASN A 40 -13.93 35.60 5.40
N GLY A 41 -13.25 34.63 4.78
CA GLY A 41 -12.62 33.51 5.45
C GLY A 41 -11.58 33.94 6.48
N ILE A 42 -10.65 34.82 6.10
CA ILE A 42 -9.58 35.32 7.00
C ILE A 42 -10.17 36.24 8.08
N THR A 43 -11.07 37.15 7.73
CA THR A 43 -11.66 38.09 8.69
C THR A 43 -12.56 37.41 9.71
N GLN A 44 -13.27 36.33 9.35
CA GLN A 44 -13.95 35.50 10.35
C GLN A 44 -12.99 34.88 11.38
N ILE A 45 -11.76 34.52 10.99
CA ILE A 45 -10.74 34.02 11.95
C ILE A 45 -10.32 35.17 12.88
N ALA A 46 -10.08 36.37 12.35
CA ALA A 46 -9.76 37.55 13.15
C ALA A 46 -10.90 37.95 14.12
N ASP A 47 -12.16 37.84 13.69
CA ASP A 47 -13.33 38.09 14.52
C ASP A 47 -13.53 37.02 15.61
N ALA A 48 -13.27 35.75 15.30
CA ALA A 48 -13.36 34.66 16.27
C ALA A 48 -12.24 34.68 17.32
N VAL A 49 -11.02 35.06 16.93
CA VAL A 49 -9.82 35.05 17.80
C VAL A 49 -9.65 36.36 18.58
N PHE A 50 -9.95 37.52 17.97
CA PHE A 50 -9.72 38.84 18.58
C PHE A 50 -11.00 39.64 18.86
N HIS A 51 -12.18 39.09 18.55
CA HIS A 51 -13.51 39.73 18.78
C HIS A 51 -13.69 41.10 18.11
N THR A 52 -12.99 41.35 17.00
CA THR A 52 -12.84 42.68 16.38
C THR A 52 -14.05 43.16 15.56
N LYS A 53 -14.96 42.27 15.15
CA LYS A 53 -16.18 42.57 14.36
C LYS A 53 -15.88 43.36 13.07
N LEU A 54 -14.83 42.94 12.37
CA LEU A 54 -14.38 43.49 11.09
C LEU A 54 -15.16 42.96 9.88
N LEU A 55 -15.81 41.79 9.96
CA LEU A 55 -16.49 41.17 8.79
C LEU A 55 -17.53 42.08 8.09
N PRO A 56 -18.30 42.95 8.79
CA PRO A 56 -19.19 43.92 8.13
C PRO A 56 -18.47 45.10 7.48
N GLN A 57 -17.20 45.34 7.81
CA GLN A 57 -16.40 46.51 7.41
C GLN A 57 -15.53 46.24 6.18
N VAL A 58 -15.31 44.97 5.81
CA VAL A 58 -14.42 44.52 4.72
C VAL A 58 -15.16 43.96 3.50
N GLN A 59 -16.42 44.36 3.30
CA GLN A 59 -17.24 43.90 2.17
C GLN A 59 -17.05 44.84 0.96
N PHE A 60 -16.09 44.48 0.11
CA PHE A 60 -15.75 45.20 -1.13
C PHE A 60 -16.59 44.73 -2.33
N ILE A 61 -17.08 43.48 -2.29
CA ILE A 61 -17.94 42.86 -3.30
C ILE A 61 -19.10 42.19 -2.57
N SER A 62 -20.35 42.48 -2.93
CA SER A 62 -21.52 41.77 -2.38
C SER A 62 -21.53 40.31 -2.84
N ALA A 63 -22.10 39.40 -2.05
CA ALA A 63 -22.38 38.04 -2.54
C ALA A 63 -23.37 38.12 -3.73
N PRO A 64 -23.22 37.29 -4.78
CA PRO A 64 -24.20 37.23 -5.86
C PRO A 64 -25.58 36.80 -5.31
N GLU A 65 -26.65 37.41 -5.82
CA GLU A 65 -28.02 37.05 -5.41
C GLU A 65 -28.35 35.60 -5.80
N GLN A 66 -28.97 34.83 -4.91
CA GLN A 66 -29.24 33.41 -5.20
C GLN A 66 -30.27 33.25 -6.32
N THR A 67 -29.81 32.83 -7.49
CA THR A 67 -30.64 32.62 -8.69
C THR A 67 -31.28 31.23 -8.69
N GLN A 68 -32.39 31.08 -9.41
CA GLN A 68 -33.14 29.82 -9.49
C GLN A 68 -32.27 28.70 -10.09
N PHE A 69 -32.23 27.55 -9.43
CA PHE A 69 -31.50 26.37 -9.90
C PHE A 69 -31.87 26.00 -11.35
N GLY A 70 -30.86 25.83 -12.21
CA GLY A 70 -31.03 25.54 -13.64
C GLY A 70 -31.38 26.75 -14.52
N SER A 71 -31.37 27.97 -13.97
CA SER A 71 -31.40 29.20 -14.78
C SER A 71 -30.02 29.49 -15.40
N ALA A 72 -29.99 30.24 -16.51
CA ALA A 72 -28.74 30.67 -17.16
C ALA A 72 -27.81 31.41 -16.18
N ASN A 73 -28.40 32.29 -15.36
CA ASN A 73 -27.69 33.04 -14.32
C ASN A 73 -27.15 32.11 -13.21
N TRP A 74 -27.87 31.05 -12.83
CA TRP A 74 -27.36 30.03 -11.90
C TRP A 74 -26.12 29.30 -12.47
N HIS A 75 -26.17 28.89 -13.73
CA HIS A 75 -24.99 28.27 -14.37
C HIS A 75 -23.81 29.24 -14.44
N ALA A 76 -24.07 30.51 -14.76
CA ALA A 76 -23.06 31.57 -14.75
C ALA A 76 -22.44 31.75 -13.35
N GLN A 77 -23.26 31.83 -12.31
CA GLN A 77 -22.80 31.95 -10.92
C GLN A 77 -21.92 30.77 -10.51
N GLN A 78 -22.31 29.52 -10.81
CA GLN A 78 -21.53 28.32 -10.48
C GLN A 78 -20.18 28.28 -11.22
N VAL A 79 -20.16 28.50 -12.53
CA VAL A 79 -18.92 28.44 -13.32
C VAL A 79 -18.02 29.64 -12.97
N GLY A 80 -18.59 30.82 -12.72
CA GLY A 80 -17.85 31.99 -12.27
C GLY A 80 -17.19 31.77 -10.90
N GLY A 81 -17.93 31.28 -9.90
CA GLY A 81 -17.38 31.00 -8.57
C GLY A 81 -16.22 29.99 -8.62
N ALA A 82 -16.37 28.94 -9.42
CA ALA A 82 -15.30 27.95 -9.67
C ALA A 82 -14.07 28.55 -10.38
N VAL A 83 -14.27 29.46 -11.34
CA VAL A 83 -13.20 30.23 -11.98
C VAL A 83 -12.51 31.16 -10.98
N GLY A 84 -13.27 31.81 -10.10
CA GLY A 84 -12.73 32.68 -9.07
C GLY A 84 -11.85 31.93 -8.07
N MET A 85 -12.39 30.82 -7.53
CA MET A 85 -11.75 29.93 -6.56
C MET A 85 -10.41 29.33 -7.04
N LEU A 86 -10.20 29.17 -8.36
CA LEU A 86 -8.95 28.64 -8.90
C LEU A 86 -7.71 29.45 -8.51
N LEU A 87 -7.79 30.78 -8.46
CA LEU A 87 -6.66 31.65 -8.14
C LEU A 87 -6.16 31.46 -6.69
N PRO A 88 -6.99 31.64 -5.64
CA PRO A 88 -6.57 31.38 -4.27
C PRO A 88 -6.26 29.90 -4.01
N PHE A 89 -6.96 28.94 -4.65
CA PHE A 89 -6.63 27.52 -4.52
C PHE A 89 -5.21 27.20 -5.05
N LEU A 90 -4.83 27.71 -6.22
CA LEU A 90 -3.47 27.54 -6.77
C LEU A 90 -2.40 28.28 -5.95
N ALA A 91 -2.75 29.39 -5.28
CA ALA A 91 -1.86 30.07 -4.35
C ALA A 91 -1.60 29.22 -3.09
N VAL A 92 -2.66 28.66 -2.48
CA VAL A 92 -2.55 27.71 -1.36
C VAL A 92 -1.75 26.47 -1.77
N GLY A 93 -2.01 25.90 -2.95
CA GLY A 93 -1.32 24.70 -3.42
C GLY A 93 0.19 24.88 -3.62
N LYS A 94 0.64 26.08 -4.01
CA LYS A 94 2.07 26.42 -4.03
C LYS A 94 2.68 26.47 -2.63
N GLY A 95 1.97 27.07 -1.66
CA GLY A 95 2.40 27.08 -0.26
C GLY A 95 2.47 25.67 0.33
N VAL A 96 1.45 24.86 0.11
CA VAL A 96 1.39 23.45 0.53
C VAL A 96 2.55 22.65 -0.06
N ARG A 97 2.79 22.70 -1.38
CA ARG A 97 3.92 22.00 -2.03
C ARG A 97 5.28 22.47 -1.48
N GLY A 98 5.41 23.75 -1.11
CA GLY A 98 6.60 24.27 -0.43
C GLY A 98 6.81 23.66 0.96
N LEU A 99 5.74 23.54 1.75
CA LEU A 99 5.78 23.00 3.12
C LEU A 99 5.92 21.47 3.18
N THR A 100 5.33 20.72 2.24
CA THR A 100 5.54 19.27 2.13
C THR A 100 6.90 18.91 1.51
N GLY A 101 7.55 19.89 0.88
CA GLY A 101 8.75 19.71 0.08
C GLY A 101 8.49 18.96 -1.24
N SER A 102 9.36 19.17 -2.23
CA SER A 102 9.40 18.39 -3.47
C SER A 102 10.05 17.01 -3.30
N ALA A 103 10.13 16.50 -2.06
CA ALA A 103 10.85 15.28 -1.69
C ALA A 103 9.96 14.02 -1.69
N SER A 104 8.68 14.13 -2.07
CA SER A 104 7.72 13.01 -2.14
C SER A 104 7.96 12.03 -3.32
N ALA A 105 9.14 12.07 -3.94
CA ALA A 105 9.54 11.19 -5.04
C ALA A 105 9.58 9.69 -4.66
N ALA A 106 9.70 9.37 -3.36
CA ALA A 106 9.74 8.00 -2.86
C ALA A 106 8.36 7.28 -2.82
N GLU A 107 7.23 8.00 -2.91
CA GLU A 107 5.89 7.40 -2.92
C GLU A 107 5.48 6.99 -4.34
N ALA A 108 6.08 5.93 -4.90
CA ALA A 108 5.71 5.40 -6.22
C ALA A 108 4.33 4.70 -6.20
N GLY A 109 3.25 5.45 -6.42
CA GLY A 109 1.88 4.93 -6.43
C GLY A 109 0.83 5.97 -6.81
N LEU A 110 -0.46 5.59 -6.82
CA LEU A 110 -1.58 6.42 -7.26
C LEU A 110 -1.62 7.82 -6.61
N LEU A 111 -1.17 7.92 -5.35
CA LEU A 111 -1.20 9.16 -4.58
C LEU A 111 -0.20 10.23 -5.03
N SER A 112 0.86 9.86 -5.77
CA SER A 112 1.88 10.78 -6.32
C SER A 112 1.67 11.10 -7.80
N GLN A 113 0.76 10.43 -8.50
CA GLN A 113 0.41 10.81 -9.86
C GLN A 113 -0.22 12.22 -9.87
N PRO A 114 0.27 13.16 -10.70
CA PRO A 114 -0.31 14.48 -10.81
C PRO A 114 -1.69 14.37 -11.47
N SER A 115 -2.72 14.80 -10.74
CA SER A 115 -4.08 14.91 -11.24
C SER A 115 -4.23 16.05 -12.25
N MET A 116 -5.42 16.20 -12.85
CA MET A 116 -5.70 17.21 -13.89
C MET A 116 -5.38 18.67 -13.48
N ILE A 117 -5.39 18.96 -12.16
CA ILE A 117 -5.05 20.27 -11.57
C ILE A 117 -3.54 20.45 -11.30
N GLY A 118 -2.67 19.51 -11.68
CA GLY A 118 -1.20 19.60 -11.53
C GLY A 118 -0.68 19.34 -10.10
N LEU A 119 -1.57 18.97 -9.18
CA LEU A 119 -1.28 18.50 -7.83
C LEU A 119 -1.43 16.97 -7.77
N THR A 120 -0.60 16.31 -6.97
CA THR A 120 -0.80 14.90 -6.62
C THR A 120 -2.08 14.71 -5.80
N VAL A 121 -2.57 13.49 -5.60
CA VAL A 121 -3.78 13.27 -4.78
C VAL A 121 -3.57 13.76 -3.34
N LYS A 122 -2.38 13.51 -2.78
CA LYS A 122 -1.97 13.94 -1.43
C LYS A 122 -1.87 15.45 -1.30
N GLU A 123 -1.27 16.11 -2.31
CA GLU A 123 -1.22 17.58 -2.39
C GLU A 123 -2.61 18.20 -2.58
N ALA A 124 -3.47 17.60 -3.41
CA ALA A 124 -4.83 18.09 -3.66
C ALA A 124 -5.71 17.97 -2.41
N ALA A 125 -5.61 16.86 -1.67
CA ALA A 125 -6.28 16.67 -0.39
C ALA A 125 -5.86 17.74 0.63
N LEU A 126 -4.55 17.97 0.79
CA LEU A 126 -4.02 18.95 1.74
C LEU A 126 -4.30 20.40 1.30
N THR A 127 -4.23 20.69 0.00
CA THR A 127 -4.61 22.01 -0.56
C THR A 127 -6.11 22.27 -0.36
N GLY A 128 -6.96 21.28 -0.62
CA GLY A 128 -8.39 21.35 -0.33
C GLY A 128 -8.69 21.57 1.14
N PHE A 129 -7.96 20.89 2.04
CA PHE A 129 -8.05 21.13 3.48
C PHE A 129 -7.70 22.57 3.84
N THR A 130 -6.51 23.03 3.46
CA THR A 130 -6.01 24.37 3.81
C THR A 130 -6.86 25.47 3.19
N TYR A 131 -7.40 25.27 1.97
CA TYR A 131 -8.29 26.21 1.31
C TYR A 131 -9.64 26.34 2.06
N ASP A 132 -10.38 25.25 2.24
CA ASP A 132 -11.71 25.31 2.87
C ASP A 132 -11.63 25.63 4.39
N ALA A 133 -10.54 25.26 5.07
CA ALA A 133 -10.36 25.60 6.48
C ALA A 133 -10.03 27.09 6.73
N LEU A 134 -9.21 27.71 5.88
CA LEU A 134 -8.73 29.08 6.08
C LEU A 134 -9.55 30.12 5.29
N LEU A 135 -9.68 29.91 3.99
CA LEU A 135 -10.15 30.94 3.04
C LEU A 135 -11.66 30.88 2.81
N LYS A 136 -12.29 29.72 2.97
CA LYS A 136 -13.75 29.61 2.86
C LYS A 136 -14.42 30.03 4.17
N PRO A 137 -15.37 30.98 4.15
CA PRO A 137 -16.13 31.33 5.34
C PRO A 137 -16.98 30.14 5.80
N SER A 138 -17.20 30.02 7.11
CA SER A 138 -18.14 29.04 7.67
C SER A 138 -19.46 29.72 8.04
N GLU A 139 -20.58 28.98 8.01
CA GLU A 139 -21.92 29.45 8.40
C GLU A 139 -22.08 29.59 9.93
N TYR A 140 -21.00 29.99 10.60
CA TYR A 140 -20.90 30.01 12.05
C TYR A 140 -21.74 31.15 12.65
N LYS A 141 -22.73 30.78 13.47
CA LYS A 141 -23.53 31.70 14.28
C LYS A 141 -22.88 31.86 15.65
N GLU A 142 -22.90 33.08 16.21
CA GLU A 142 -22.11 33.51 17.37
C GLU A 142 -22.11 32.50 18.55
N GLY A 143 -20.93 32.24 19.12
CA GLY A 143 -20.74 31.25 20.18
C GLY A 143 -19.28 31.16 20.66
N SER A 144 -18.83 29.96 21.08
CA SER A 144 -17.47 29.73 21.59
C SER A 144 -16.44 29.41 20.50
N LEU A 145 -15.19 29.85 20.68
CA LEU A 145 -14.07 29.59 19.77
C LEU A 145 -13.92 28.11 19.39
N ALA A 146 -14.21 27.17 20.30
CA ALA A 146 -14.18 25.74 20.02
C ALA A 146 -15.18 25.32 18.91
N SER A 147 -16.37 25.91 18.89
CA SER A 147 -17.37 25.64 17.84
C SER A 147 -17.04 26.35 16.52
N PHE A 148 -16.38 27.50 16.54
CA PHE A 148 -15.79 28.11 15.33
C PHE A 148 -14.69 27.23 14.73
N LEU A 149 -13.71 26.81 15.54
CA LEU A 149 -12.62 25.93 15.11
C LEU A 149 -13.15 24.57 14.62
N GLY A 150 -14.19 24.03 15.26
CA GLY A 150 -14.91 22.85 14.77
C GLY A 150 -15.50 23.06 13.37
N SER A 151 -16.13 24.21 13.11
CA SER A 151 -16.65 24.54 11.78
C SER A 151 -15.53 24.62 10.72
N ARG A 152 -14.36 25.16 11.05
CA ARG A 152 -13.23 25.26 10.11
C ARG A 152 -12.50 23.94 9.88
N ALA A 153 -12.37 23.10 10.91
CA ALA A 153 -11.89 21.72 10.74
C ALA A 153 -12.83 20.88 9.86
N LEU A 154 -14.15 21.08 10.00
CA LEU A 154 -15.17 20.37 9.22
C LEU A 154 -15.25 20.89 7.77
N ASN A 155 -15.12 22.20 7.54
CA ASN A 155 -14.91 22.76 6.20
C ASN A 155 -13.64 22.14 5.57
N GLY A 156 -12.50 22.19 6.26
CA GLY A 156 -11.24 21.61 5.78
C GLY A 156 -11.36 20.13 5.42
N ALA A 157 -11.98 19.31 6.28
CA ALA A 157 -12.25 17.91 5.96
C ALA A 157 -13.12 17.74 4.69
N THR A 158 -14.06 18.66 4.46
CA THR A 158 -14.94 18.67 3.28
C THR A 158 -14.17 19.05 2.02
N GLY A 159 -13.34 20.11 2.06
CA GLY A 159 -12.44 20.46 0.97
C GLY A 159 -11.45 19.33 0.65
N ALA A 160 -10.86 18.71 1.67
CA ALA A 160 -9.96 17.57 1.51
C ALA A 160 -10.62 16.40 0.78
N ALA A 161 -11.79 15.96 1.25
CA ALA A 161 -12.53 14.85 0.64
C ALA A 161 -12.98 15.17 -0.80
N THR A 162 -13.46 16.40 -1.03
CA THR A 162 -13.92 16.87 -2.35
C THR A 162 -12.78 16.93 -3.37
N PHE A 163 -11.64 17.53 -3.02
CA PHE A 163 -10.48 17.59 -3.91
C PHE A 163 -9.78 16.24 -4.08
N THR A 164 -9.80 15.37 -3.05
CA THR A 164 -9.39 13.96 -3.20
C THR A 164 -10.25 13.24 -4.23
N ALA A 165 -11.57 13.39 -4.16
CA ALA A 165 -12.51 12.78 -5.10
C ALA A 165 -12.33 13.28 -6.54
N LEU A 166 -12.16 14.59 -6.74
CA LEU A 166 -11.84 15.19 -8.05
C LEU A 166 -10.52 14.64 -8.62
N SER A 167 -9.46 14.59 -7.81
CA SER A 167 -8.14 14.12 -8.25
C SER A 167 -8.12 12.62 -8.57
N LEU A 168 -8.70 11.77 -7.72
CA LEU A 168 -8.78 10.32 -7.93
C LEU A 168 -9.62 9.96 -9.16
N SER A 169 -10.75 10.62 -9.36
CA SER A 169 -11.62 10.33 -10.50
C SER A 169 -11.02 10.83 -11.82
N GLY A 170 -10.32 11.97 -11.83
CA GLY A 170 -9.53 12.42 -12.98
C GLY A 170 -8.43 11.41 -13.40
N ILE A 171 -7.78 10.75 -12.44
CA ILE A 171 -6.82 9.68 -12.70
C ILE A 171 -7.53 8.43 -13.25
N GLY A 172 -8.60 7.97 -12.58
CA GLY A 172 -9.33 6.75 -12.97
C GLY A 172 -10.01 6.82 -14.35
N LEU A 173 -10.51 8.01 -14.74
CA LEU A 173 -11.21 8.20 -16.02
C LEU A 173 -10.27 8.14 -17.22
N ASN A 174 -9.01 8.58 -17.07
CA ASN A 174 -7.99 8.41 -18.12
C ASN A 174 -7.69 6.92 -18.35
N GLY A 175 -7.50 6.14 -17.28
CA GLY A 175 -7.33 4.68 -17.39
C GLY A 175 -8.55 3.98 -18.03
N LEU A 176 -9.77 4.42 -17.71
CA LEU A 176 -10.99 3.90 -18.33
C LEU A 176 -11.06 4.21 -19.83
N ALA A 177 -10.62 5.38 -20.28
CA ALA A 177 -10.60 5.78 -21.69
C ALA A 177 -9.65 4.94 -22.56
N GLU A 178 -8.66 4.27 -21.96
CA GLU A 178 -7.70 3.40 -22.63
C GLU A 178 -8.17 1.93 -22.70
N THR A 179 -9.18 1.53 -21.91
CA THR A 179 -9.68 0.15 -21.90
C THR A 179 -10.21 -0.31 -23.26
N LYS A 180 -10.02 -1.61 -23.56
CA LYS A 180 -10.59 -2.24 -24.77
C LYS A 180 -12.12 -2.08 -24.85
N PHE A 181 -12.83 -2.03 -23.72
CA PHE A 181 -14.27 -1.77 -23.66
C PHE A 181 -14.63 -0.35 -24.14
N ALA A 182 -13.92 0.69 -23.66
CA ALA A 182 -14.15 2.06 -24.11
C ALA A 182 -13.81 2.24 -25.60
N GLN A 183 -12.81 1.53 -26.11
CA GLN A 183 -12.47 1.49 -27.54
C GLN A 183 -13.56 0.78 -28.36
N GLN A 184 -14.03 -0.39 -27.92
CA GLN A 184 -15.07 -1.20 -28.58
C GLN A 184 -16.42 -0.46 -28.63
N MET A 185 -16.81 0.21 -27.55
CA MET A 185 -18.01 1.05 -27.47
C MET A 185 -17.85 2.41 -28.20
N LYS A 186 -16.67 2.70 -28.76
CA LYS A 186 -16.29 3.98 -29.40
C LYS A 186 -16.40 5.22 -28.49
N VAL A 187 -16.66 5.05 -27.20
CA VAL A 187 -16.72 6.14 -26.20
C VAL A 187 -15.33 6.64 -25.80
N SER A 188 -14.24 5.95 -26.15
CA SER A 188 -12.87 6.43 -25.90
C SER A 188 -12.60 7.81 -26.53
N SER A 189 -13.18 8.12 -27.70
CA SER A 189 -13.10 9.46 -28.32
C SER A 189 -13.85 10.54 -27.54
N PHE A 190 -14.88 10.16 -26.78
CA PHE A 190 -15.66 11.05 -25.92
C PHE A 190 -14.98 11.25 -24.56
N LEU A 191 -14.49 10.16 -23.94
CA LEU A 191 -13.76 10.21 -22.67
C LEU A 191 -12.39 10.89 -22.76
N LYS A 192 -11.73 10.87 -23.93
CA LYS A 192 -10.50 11.62 -24.21
C LYS A 192 -10.70 13.14 -24.36
N ASN A 193 -11.94 13.63 -24.36
CA ASN A 193 -12.20 15.06 -24.20
C ASN A 193 -12.05 15.41 -22.71
N GLU A 194 -11.04 16.20 -22.37
CA GLU A 194 -10.72 16.58 -20.98
C GLU A 194 -11.90 17.26 -20.27
N ALA A 195 -12.76 17.99 -20.99
CA ALA A 195 -13.98 18.56 -20.42
C ALA A 195 -15.04 17.49 -20.08
N VAL A 196 -15.12 16.40 -20.85
CA VAL A 196 -16.02 15.26 -20.57
C VAL A 196 -15.49 14.42 -19.41
N ALA A 197 -14.19 14.14 -19.38
CA ALA A 197 -13.54 13.51 -18.23
C ALA A 197 -13.75 14.36 -16.96
N GLY A 198 -13.64 15.69 -17.08
CA GLY A 198 -13.98 16.64 -16.03
C GLY A 198 -15.45 16.57 -15.57
N VAL A 199 -16.41 16.52 -16.49
CA VAL A 199 -17.83 16.38 -16.14
C VAL A 199 -18.08 15.10 -15.33
N LEU A 200 -17.43 14.01 -15.72
CA LEU A 200 -17.55 12.73 -15.01
C LEU A 200 -16.78 12.71 -13.68
N SER A 201 -15.66 13.43 -13.54
CA SER A 201 -14.92 13.54 -12.27
C SER A 201 -15.68 14.34 -11.20
N GLY A 202 -16.53 15.27 -11.63
CA GLY A 202 -17.41 16.02 -10.74
C GLY A 202 -18.53 15.22 -10.08
N ILE A 203 -18.95 14.10 -10.67
CA ILE A 203 -20.03 13.26 -10.11
C ILE A 203 -19.68 12.70 -8.71
N PRO A 204 -18.57 11.97 -8.50
CA PRO A 204 -18.21 11.47 -7.17
C PRO A 204 -17.90 12.62 -6.18
N ALA A 205 -17.32 13.73 -6.65
CA ALA A 205 -17.05 14.89 -5.80
C ALA A 205 -18.34 15.52 -5.28
N GLY A 206 -19.36 15.69 -6.14
CA GLY A 206 -20.67 16.20 -5.74
C GLY A 206 -21.46 15.24 -4.85
N ALA A 207 -21.30 13.93 -5.02
CA ALA A 207 -21.87 12.95 -4.09
C ALA A 207 -21.26 13.09 -2.69
N VAL A 208 -19.92 13.09 -2.59
CA VAL A 208 -19.18 13.29 -1.33
C VAL A 208 -19.54 14.63 -0.67
N SER A 209 -19.58 15.72 -1.45
CA SER A 209 -19.96 17.03 -0.91
C SER A 209 -21.41 17.10 -0.44
N ALA A 210 -22.34 16.36 -1.06
CA ALA A 210 -23.73 16.30 -0.62
C ALA A 210 -23.88 15.51 0.70
N GLU A 211 -23.18 14.39 0.83
CA GLU A 211 -23.16 13.59 2.07
C GLU A 211 -22.54 14.37 3.23
N LEU A 212 -21.42 15.06 3.00
CA LEU A 212 -20.78 15.89 4.02
C LEU A 212 -21.63 17.12 4.40
N HIS A 213 -22.30 17.77 3.44
CA HIS A 213 -23.24 18.85 3.74
C HIS A 213 -24.51 18.37 4.48
N ALA A 214 -24.98 17.15 4.20
CA ALA A 214 -26.05 16.54 4.97
C ALA A 214 -25.63 16.36 6.44
N LEU A 215 -24.44 15.78 6.67
CA LEU A 215 -23.89 15.58 8.02
C LEU A 215 -23.65 16.92 8.75
N GLN A 216 -23.13 17.94 8.07
CA GLN A 216 -23.00 19.32 8.59
C GLN A 216 -24.35 19.90 9.04
N THR A 217 -25.42 19.66 8.26
CA THR A 217 -26.78 20.12 8.56
C THR A 217 -27.57 19.19 9.48
N GLY A 218 -26.92 18.19 10.11
CA GLY A 218 -27.54 17.25 11.04
C GLY A 218 -28.44 16.20 10.40
N LYS A 219 -28.41 16.07 9.07
CA LYS A 219 -29.15 15.05 8.30
C LYS A 219 -28.26 13.80 8.12
N PRO A 220 -28.79 12.58 8.30
CA PRO A 220 -27.99 11.35 8.11
C PRO A 220 -27.70 11.01 6.64
N VAL A 221 -28.47 11.58 5.71
CA VAL A 221 -28.30 11.45 4.24
C VAL A 221 -28.76 12.75 3.56
N PRO A 222 -28.19 13.11 2.38
CA PRO A 222 -28.70 14.23 1.59
C PRO A 222 -30.10 13.93 1.05
N SER A 223 -30.90 14.97 0.78
CA SER A 223 -32.09 14.77 -0.06
C SER A 223 -31.68 14.53 -1.52
N TRP A 224 -32.56 13.90 -2.31
CA TRP A 224 -32.33 13.73 -3.75
C TRP A 224 -32.14 15.06 -4.49
N GLN A 225 -32.71 16.15 -3.96
CA GLN A 225 -32.47 17.50 -4.48
C GLN A 225 -31.07 18.00 -4.11
N ASP A 226 -30.67 17.93 -2.83
CA ASP A 226 -29.32 18.33 -2.38
C ASP A 226 -28.24 17.55 -3.16
N LEU A 227 -28.41 16.23 -3.30
CA LEU A 227 -27.52 15.34 -4.04
C LEU A 227 -27.49 15.68 -5.54
N GLY A 228 -28.66 15.85 -6.17
CA GLY A 228 -28.74 16.19 -7.59
C GLY A 228 -28.12 17.55 -7.93
N GLN A 229 -28.37 18.56 -7.10
CA GLN A 229 -27.79 19.91 -7.25
C GLN A 229 -26.27 19.88 -7.07
N SER A 230 -25.77 19.17 -6.04
CA SER A 230 -24.33 19.03 -5.78
C SER A 230 -23.61 18.25 -6.87
N VAL A 231 -24.12 17.06 -7.26
CA VAL A 231 -23.58 16.26 -8.38
C VAL A 231 -23.53 17.08 -9.66
N TYR A 232 -24.60 17.82 -9.98
CA TYR A 232 -24.65 18.64 -11.19
C TYR A 232 -23.69 19.85 -11.13
N GLY A 233 -23.65 20.56 -10.00
CA GLY A 233 -22.72 21.67 -9.77
C GLY A 233 -21.26 21.22 -9.89
N PHE A 234 -20.85 20.19 -9.16
CA PHE A 234 -19.48 19.66 -9.25
C PHE A 234 -19.16 19.07 -10.62
N SER A 235 -20.14 18.51 -11.35
CA SER A 235 -19.95 18.11 -12.77
C SER A 235 -19.60 19.31 -13.66
N MET A 236 -20.27 20.46 -13.47
CA MET A 236 -19.90 21.69 -14.18
C MET A 236 -18.51 22.20 -13.78
N VAL A 237 -18.16 22.17 -12.49
CA VAL A 237 -16.82 22.54 -11.99
C VAL A 237 -15.74 21.65 -12.56
N GLY A 238 -15.87 20.33 -12.42
CA GLY A 238 -14.91 19.36 -12.97
C GLY A 238 -14.77 19.51 -14.48
N GLY A 239 -15.89 19.68 -15.20
CA GLY A 239 -15.90 19.92 -16.64
C GLY A 239 -15.11 21.17 -17.04
N PHE A 240 -15.25 22.25 -16.27
CA PHE A 240 -14.47 23.46 -16.47
C PHE A 240 -12.98 23.26 -16.14
N LEU A 241 -12.65 22.57 -15.04
CA LEU A 241 -11.26 22.24 -14.68
C LEU A 241 -10.56 21.40 -15.76
N GLY A 242 -11.28 20.44 -16.34
CA GLY A 242 -10.81 19.64 -17.48
C GLY A 242 -10.63 20.45 -18.75
N ALA A 243 -11.62 21.29 -19.11
CA ALA A 243 -11.47 22.26 -20.20
C ALA A 243 -10.25 23.18 -19.97
N GLY A 244 -9.99 23.57 -18.71
CA GLY A 244 -8.84 24.35 -18.27
C GLY A 244 -7.48 23.76 -18.66
N HIS A 245 -7.34 22.44 -18.75
CA HIS A 245 -6.11 21.80 -19.23
C HIS A 245 -5.92 22.02 -20.74
N SER A 246 -6.99 21.92 -21.53
CA SER A 246 -6.97 22.28 -22.96
C SER A 246 -6.70 23.78 -23.18
N ILE A 247 -7.26 24.65 -22.32
CA ILE A 247 -7.04 26.10 -22.34
C ILE A 247 -5.59 26.44 -21.97
N ASN A 248 -4.97 25.74 -21.02
CA ASN A 248 -3.54 25.89 -20.67
C ASN A 248 -2.63 25.48 -21.84
N ARG A 249 -2.97 24.41 -22.57
CA ARG A 249 -2.26 24.02 -23.80
C ARG A 249 -2.48 25.05 -24.92
N TYR A 250 -3.68 25.61 -25.07
CA TYR A 250 -3.94 26.70 -26.00
C TYR A 250 -3.16 27.97 -25.64
N ALA A 251 -3.15 28.39 -24.37
CA ALA A 251 -2.39 29.54 -23.85
C ALA A 251 -0.86 29.39 -23.98
N LYS A 252 -0.35 28.17 -24.17
CA LYS A 252 1.06 27.90 -24.51
C LYS A 252 1.34 27.95 -26.02
N SER A 253 0.31 27.89 -26.88
CA SER A 253 0.44 28.18 -28.31
C SER A 253 0.59 29.68 -28.55
N GLU A 254 1.18 30.08 -29.67
CA GLU A 254 1.51 31.47 -29.97
C GLU A 254 0.27 32.39 -30.08
N ALA A 255 -0.81 31.91 -30.70
CA ALA A 255 -2.09 32.64 -30.77
C ALA A 255 -2.81 32.71 -29.41
N GLY A 256 -2.72 31.64 -28.61
CA GLY A 256 -3.29 31.62 -27.27
C GLY A 256 -2.49 32.44 -26.27
N ARG A 257 -1.16 32.58 -26.42
CA ARG A 257 -0.33 33.48 -25.62
C ARG A 257 -0.85 34.91 -25.70
N SER A 258 -1.02 35.48 -26.89
CA SER A 258 -1.52 36.86 -27.04
C SER A 258 -2.91 37.06 -26.39
N THR A 259 -3.79 36.07 -26.50
CA THR A 259 -5.13 36.12 -25.88
C THR A 259 -5.05 35.99 -24.35
N TYR A 260 -4.20 35.09 -23.85
CA TYR A 260 -3.96 34.86 -22.43
C TYR A 260 -3.23 36.04 -21.78
N GLU A 261 -2.27 36.65 -22.45
CA GLU A 261 -1.57 37.88 -22.03
C GLU A 261 -2.53 39.06 -21.94
N GLN A 262 -3.42 39.26 -22.93
CA GLN A 262 -4.46 40.28 -22.85
C GLN A 262 -5.47 40.05 -21.71
N LEU A 263 -5.81 38.79 -21.41
CA LEU A 263 -6.73 38.46 -20.31
C LEU A 263 -6.03 38.59 -18.95
N THR A 264 -4.83 38.05 -18.81
CA THR A 264 -4.03 38.12 -17.58
C THR A 264 -3.53 39.52 -17.28
N THR A 265 -3.21 40.36 -18.27
CA THR A 265 -2.93 41.79 -18.05
C THR A 265 -4.17 42.48 -17.49
N LYS A 266 -5.36 42.30 -18.08
CA LYS A 266 -6.60 42.91 -17.56
C LYS A 266 -6.96 42.42 -16.16
N ILE A 267 -6.73 41.13 -15.87
CA ILE A 267 -6.93 40.56 -14.52
C ILE A 267 -5.87 41.12 -13.56
N GLN A 268 -4.61 41.21 -13.97
CA GLN A 268 -3.50 41.73 -13.17
C GLN A 268 -3.68 43.22 -12.86
N ASP A 269 -4.01 44.06 -13.85
CA ASP A 269 -4.36 45.48 -13.67
C ASP A 269 -5.47 45.64 -12.63
N ARG A 270 -6.50 44.78 -12.68
CA ARG A 270 -7.63 44.83 -11.75
C ARG A 270 -7.26 44.27 -10.36
N VAL A 271 -6.44 43.22 -10.31
CA VAL A 271 -5.88 42.65 -9.08
C VAL A 271 -4.94 43.64 -8.41
N ASP A 272 -4.16 44.42 -9.16
CA ASP A 272 -3.24 45.42 -8.61
C ASP A 272 -3.99 46.70 -8.19
N GLN A 273 -5.04 47.11 -8.92
CA GLN A 273 -6.01 48.10 -8.41
C GLN A 273 -6.66 47.64 -7.09
N LEU A 274 -7.03 46.36 -6.98
CA LEU A 274 -7.59 45.77 -5.77
C LEU A 274 -6.54 45.60 -4.66
N LYS A 275 -5.27 45.29 -4.97
CA LYS A 275 -4.17 45.29 -4.00
C LYS A 275 -3.92 46.70 -3.48
N THR A 276 -3.79 47.72 -4.33
CA THR A 276 -3.65 49.11 -3.87
C THR A 276 -4.83 49.51 -2.98
N SER A 277 -6.06 49.14 -3.36
CA SER A 277 -7.25 49.39 -2.54
C SER A 277 -7.23 48.62 -1.21
N SER A 278 -6.77 47.37 -1.21
CA SER A 278 -6.68 46.49 -0.04
C SER A 278 -5.54 46.85 0.90
N THR A 279 -4.36 47.22 0.38
CA THR A 279 -3.24 47.78 1.14
C THR A 279 -3.65 49.10 1.76
N ASN A 280 -4.26 50.03 1.00
CA ASN A 280 -4.80 51.26 1.58
C ASN A 280 -5.85 50.97 2.68
N ALA A 281 -6.70 49.94 2.51
CA ALA A 281 -7.65 49.53 3.55
C ALA A 281 -6.95 48.90 4.77
N MET A 282 -5.97 48.02 4.58
CA MET A 282 -5.20 47.37 5.64
C MET A 282 -4.30 48.34 6.40
N ASP A 283 -3.70 49.33 5.73
CA ASP A 283 -2.94 50.40 6.36
C ASP A 283 -3.88 51.31 7.18
N ASN A 284 -5.06 51.65 6.66
CA ASN A 284 -6.07 52.38 7.42
C ASN A 284 -6.57 51.56 8.63
N ILE A 285 -6.80 50.26 8.49
CA ILE A 285 -7.20 49.36 9.58
C ILE A 285 -6.07 49.21 10.61
N GLY A 286 -4.81 49.03 10.18
CA GLY A 286 -3.65 48.92 11.06
C GLY A 286 -3.40 50.21 11.85
N ASN A 287 -3.51 51.37 11.20
CA ASN A 287 -3.42 52.67 11.87
C ASN A 287 -4.62 52.95 12.79
N ALA A 288 -5.81 52.43 12.49
CA ALA A 288 -6.99 52.57 13.36
C ALA A 288 -6.95 51.63 14.58
N LEU A 289 -6.47 50.40 14.42
CA LEU A 289 -6.41 49.39 15.50
C LEU A 289 -5.18 49.54 16.40
N PHE A 290 -4.01 49.86 15.84
CA PHE A 290 -2.73 49.82 16.56
C PHE A 290 -1.84 51.07 16.36
N PRO A 291 -2.35 52.31 16.55
CA PRO A 291 -1.63 53.56 16.23
C PRO A 291 -0.31 53.80 16.99
N ASN A 292 0.10 52.93 17.92
CA ASN A 292 1.29 53.11 18.77
C ASN A 292 2.08 51.82 19.13
N GLN A 293 1.82 50.64 18.53
CA GLN A 293 2.47 49.37 18.98
C GLN A 293 3.00 48.42 17.87
N VAL A 294 3.46 48.94 16.74
CA VAL A 294 3.96 48.10 15.61
C VAL A 294 5.19 47.23 16.00
N ASN A 295 6.03 47.67 16.94
CA ASN A 295 7.32 47.01 17.24
C ASN A 295 7.27 45.88 18.30
N SER A 296 6.14 45.61 18.96
CA SER A 296 6.10 44.71 20.13
C SER A 296 5.46 43.33 19.91
N MET A 297 4.62 43.14 18.88
CA MET A 297 3.78 41.92 18.76
C MET A 297 4.16 40.94 17.64
N MET A 298 5.07 41.31 16.72
CA MET A 298 5.54 40.42 15.64
C MET A 298 5.98 38.99 16.09
N PRO A 299 6.67 38.79 17.23
CA PRO A 299 7.12 37.45 17.64
C PRO A 299 5.99 36.44 17.88
N ALA A 300 4.80 36.90 18.28
CA ALA A 300 3.68 36.01 18.60
C ALA A 300 3.05 35.38 17.34
N PHE A 301 3.02 36.13 16.23
CA PHE A 301 2.42 35.65 14.97
C PHE A 301 3.31 34.62 14.26
N ALA A 302 4.63 34.75 14.37
CA ALA A 302 5.59 33.84 13.75
C ALA A 302 5.52 32.40 14.31
N MET A 303 5.32 32.25 15.63
CA MET A 303 5.23 30.93 16.27
C MET A 303 4.04 30.09 15.79
N ALA A 304 2.93 30.72 15.40
CA ALA A 304 1.75 30.02 14.90
C ALA A 304 1.91 29.48 13.45
N ALA A 305 2.95 29.92 12.72
CA ALA A 305 3.15 29.63 11.30
C ALA A 305 4.39 28.74 11.00
N GLY A 306 5.14 28.32 12.02
CA GLY A 306 6.22 27.32 11.90
C GLY A 306 7.50 27.76 11.16
N GLY A 307 7.60 29.01 10.71
CA GLY A 307 8.78 29.53 10.00
C GLY A 307 9.90 29.98 10.95
N ARG A 308 11.11 29.43 10.80
CA ARG A 308 12.33 30.03 11.36
C ARG A 308 12.80 31.19 10.47
N PHE A 309 13.11 32.33 11.09
CA PHE A 309 13.77 33.46 10.45
C PHE A 309 14.81 34.01 11.43
N GLU A 310 16.09 33.96 11.07
CA GLU A 310 17.17 34.49 11.91
C GLU A 310 17.52 35.92 11.52
N VAL A 311 17.76 36.77 12.51
CA VAL A 311 18.23 38.15 12.33
C VAL A 311 19.54 38.31 13.10
N SER A 312 20.64 38.52 12.37
CA SER A 312 21.97 38.69 12.96
C SER A 312 22.18 40.11 13.52
N MET A 313 22.83 40.21 14.67
CA MET A 313 23.31 41.46 15.30
C MET A 313 24.70 41.24 15.93
N PRO A 314 25.59 42.25 16.00
CA PRO A 314 27.04 42.02 16.13
C PRO A 314 27.65 42.05 17.56
N THR A 315 28.44 41.00 17.85
CA THR A 315 29.77 40.90 18.52
C THR A 315 30.22 41.85 19.67
N ARG A 316 30.91 41.24 20.67
CA ARG A 316 31.88 41.75 21.71
C ARG A 316 31.31 41.80 23.15
N MET A 317 32.01 41.45 24.26
CA MET A 317 33.35 40.85 24.58
C MET A 317 33.12 39.50 25.37
N SER A 318 34.04 38.78 26.04
CA SER A 318 35.49 38.81 26.41
C SER A 318 36.00 37.34 26.49
N GLU A 319 37.19 36.95 26.03
CA GLU A 319 38.57 37.13 26.59
C GLU A 319 38.93 36.28 27.84
N ASN A 320 40.10 35.61 27.77
CA ASN A 320 40.87 34.89 28.80
C ASN A 320 40.42 33.51 29.32
N LEU A 321 41.15 32.46 28.93
CA LEU A 321 42.09 31.74 29.82
C LEU A 321 43.09 30.88 29.00
N ARG A 322 44.18 30.39 29.63
CA ARG A 322 45.31 29.70 28.97
C ARG A 322 45.40 28.19 29.32
N PRO A 323 46.04 27.36 28.48
CA PRO A 323 46.13 25.91 28.68
C PRO A 323 47.23 25.47 29.65
N SER A 324 47.14 24.24 30.16
CA SER A 324 48.15 23.54 30.96
C SER A 324 48.70 22.31 30.23
N THR A 325 50.02 22.17 30.21
CA THR A 325 50.76 21.03 29.62
C THR A 325 51.37 20.15 30.70
N ILE A 326 51.33 18.82 30.53
CA ILE A 326 52.15 17.85 31.30
C ILE A 326 52.68 16.78 30.31
N ASN A 327 53.92 16.31 30.52
CA ASN A 327 54.65 15.37 29.66
C ASN A 327 55.09 14.10 30.42
N GLY A 328 55.36 13.04 29.65
CA GLY A 328 56.23 11.90 30.00
C GLY A 328 55.53 10.59 30.36
N GLU A 329 56.13 9.41 30.18
CA GLU A 329 57.33 9.00 29.42
C GLU A 329 57.24 7.46 29.10
N PRO A 330 58.17 6.76 28.39
CA PRO A 330 57.76 5.76 27.39
C PRO A 330 58.37 4.33 27.52
N ILE A 331 58.25 3.54 26.43
CA ILE A 331 58.92 2.24 26.10
C ILE A 331 58.47 1.03 27.00
N PRO A 332 58.52 -0.28 26.58
CA PRO A 332 59.34 -0.90 25.53
C PRO A 332 58.64 -1.70 24.42
N THR A 333 59.46 -2.14 23.46
CA THR A 333 59.13 -2.86 22.21
C THR A 333 59.53 -4.36 22.29
N VAL A 334 59.18 -5.13 21.25
CA VAL A 334 59.72 -6.46 20.86
C VAL A 334 59.05 -7.71 21.45
N MET A 335 58.35 -8.45 20.58
CA MET A 335 58.73 -9.84 20.27
C MET A 335 58.59 -10.12 18.76
N LYS A 336 59.67 -10.62 18.15
CA LYS A 336 59.63 -11.48 16.96
C LYS A 336 59.46 -12.92 17.42
N MET A 337 58.79 -13.76 16.64
CA MET A 337 59.17 -15.17 16.51
C MET A 337 59.19 -15.56 15.03
N GLU A 338 60.16 -16.40 14.68
CA GLU A 338 60.41 -16.93 13.33
C GLU A 338 60.45 -18.45 13.42
N GLY A 339 60.10 -19.14 12.32
CA GLY A 339 60.17 -20.59 12.19
C GLY A 339 58.91 -21.34 12.67
N SER A 340 58.64 -22.56 12.19
CA SER A 340 59.56 -23.48 11.49
C SER A 340 58.89 -24.28 10.36
N ASP A 341 59.68 -24.72 9.39
CA ASP A 341 59.28 -25.77 8.43
C ASP A 341 58.94 -27.09 9.13
N GLY A 342 58.06 -27.89 8.50
CA GLY A 342 57.54 -29.14 9.07
C GLY A 342 57.15 -30.17 8.01
N ALA A 343 58.11 -30.66 7.22
CA ALA A 343 57.87 -31.77 6.31
C ALA A 343 57.81 -33.10 7.07
N GLY A 344 56.67 -33.81 7.00
CA GLY A 344 56.49 -35.12 7.61
C GLY A 344 55.33 -35.86 6.97
N GLY A 345 55.61 -36.99 6.31
CA GLY A 345 54.58 -37.84 5.70
C GLY A 345 54.10 -38.95 6.64
N GLY A 346 52.84 -39.34 6.50
CA GLY A 346 52.25 -40.50 7.17
C GLY A 346 50.99 -40.93 6.44
N GLY A 347 50.96 -42.17 5.93
CA GLY A 347 49.79 -42.73 5.27
C GLY A 347 48.77 -43.28 6.27
N GLY A 348 47.48 -43.23 5.90
CA GLY A 348 46.40 -43.81 6.68
C GLY A 348 45.11 -43.90 5.87
N ASP A 349 44.81 -45.08 5.35
CA ASP A 349 43.48 -45.37 4.80
C ASP A 349 42.43 -45.28 5.90
N GLY A 350 41.33 -44.59 5.61
CA GLY A 350 40.31 -44.23 6.58
C GLY A 350 39.06 -43.68 5.91
N SER A 351 38.34 -44.55 5.19
CA SER A 351 37.16 -44.19 4.39
C SER A 351 35.96 -43.78 5.27
N GLY A 352 35.95 -42.53 5.74
CA GLY A 352 34.83 -41.90 6.43
C GLY A 352 34.21 -40.81 5.56
N GLY A 353 33.27 -41.17 4.68
CA GLY A 353 32.71 -40.31 3.64
C GLY A 353 31.80 -39.18 4.15
N ARG A 354 32.36 -38.18 4.84
CA ARG A 354 31.69 -36.87 4.96
C ARG A 354 31.67 -36.20 3.59
N GLY A 355 30.47 -36.02 3.03
CA GLY A 355 30.24 -35.29 1.79
C GLY A 355 30.52 -33.80 1.93
N GLY A 356 31.79 -33.42 2.00
CA GLY A 356 32.19 -32.03 1.92
C GLY A 356 31.73 -31.45 0.59
N ARG A 357 30.82 -30.46 0.63
CA ARG A 357 30.39 -29.71 -0.55
C ARG A 357 31.64 -29.09 -1.19
N GLY A 358 32.07 -29.65 -2.32
CA GLY A 358 33.24 -29.14 -3.04
C GLY A 358 32.97 -27.69 -3.43
N ALA A 359 33.91 -26.79 -3.11
CA ALA A 359 33.75 -25.38 -3.41
C ALA A 359 33.42 -25.19 -4.90
N PRO A 360 32.47 -24.29 -5.24
CA PRO A 360 32.02 -24.13 -6.62
C PRO A 360 33.21 -23.81 -7.54
N PRO A 361 33.25 -24.35 -8.77
CA PRO A 361 34.38 -24.13 -9.67
C PRO A 361 34.67 -22.64 -9.85
N LEU A 362 35.94 -22.25 -9.70
CA LEU A 362 36.37 -20.85 -9.67
C LEU A 362 35.92 -20.07 -10.92
N ASP A 363 35.79 -20.74 -12.06
CA ASP A 363 35.34 -20.12 -13.31
C ASP A 363 33.83 -19.80 -13.31
N VAL A 364 33.01 -20.52 -12.54
CA VAL A 364 31.58 -20.19 -12.31
C VAL A 364 31.45 -18.97 -11.40
N VAL A 365 32.29 -18.88 -10.35
CA VAL A 365 32.37 -17.68 -9.49
C VAL A 365 32.78 -16.47 -10.34
N ARG A 366 33.87 -16.60 -11.12
CA ARG A 366 34.37 -15.54 -12.00
C ARG A 366 33.34 -15.09 -13.01
N ALA A 367 32.66 -16.00 -13.72
CA ALA A 367 31.66 -15.65 -14.72
C ALA A 367 30.52 -14.80 -14.14
N LYS A 368 30.01 -15.15 -12.94
CA LYS A 368 28.97 -14.35 -12.27
C LYS A 368 29.49 -13.02 -11.70
N VAL A 369 30.73 -12.99 -11.20
CA VAL A 369 31.37 -11.74 -10.75
C VAL A 369 31.61 -10.79 -11.93
N GLU A 370 32.03 -11.32 -13.07
CA GLU A 370 32.21 -10.60 -14.32
C GLU A 370 30.87 -10.14 -14.93
N GLU A 371 29.80 -10.92 -14.81
CA GLU A 371 28.43 -10.49 -15.16
C GLU A 371 28.01 -9.25 -14.33
N ILE A 372 28.21 -9.27 -13.01
CA ILE A 372 27.92 -8.15 -12.11
C ILE A 372 28.81 -6.94 -12.41
N ALA A 373 30.11 -7.14 -12.62
CA ALA A 373 31.05 -6.06 -12.95
C ALA A 373 30.73 -5.37 -14.29
N ASN A 374 30.35 -6.13 -15.33
CA ASN A 374 29.97 -5.58 -16.62
C ASN A 374 28.66 -4.75 -16.57
N VAL A 375 27.80 -4.99 -15.57
CA VAL A 375 26.61 -4.15 -15.35
C VAL A 375 26.97 -2.79 -14.78
N GLU A 376 28.02 -2.66 -13.99
CA GLU A 376 28.38 -1.41 -13.31
C GLU A 376 28.53 -0.22 -14.27
N HIS A 377 29.18 -0.42 -15.41
CA HIS A 377 29.35 0.62 -16.45
C HIS A 377 28.03 1.10 -17.10
N ARG A 378 26.91 0.40 -16.84
CA ARG A 378 25.56 0.78 -17.28
C ARG A 378 24.74 1.48 -16.19
N ILE A 379 25.14 1.37 -14.92
CA ILE A 379 24.47 1.97 -13.77
C ILE A 379 24.79 3.48 -13.71
N ASN A 380 24.07 4.25 -14.52
CA ASN A 380 24.18 5.70 -14.62
C ASN A 380 23.38 6.39 -13.48
N ARG A 381 23.88 6.27 -12.24
CA ARG A 381 23.27 6.83 -11.01
C ARG A 381 23.48 8.34 -10.82
N ASN A 382 23.96 9.06 -11.83
CA ASN A 382 24.16 10.53 -11.81
C ASN A 382 23.03 11.26 -11.04
N HIS A 383 23.39 11.86 -9.90
CA HIS A 383 22.57 12.62 -8.94
C HIS A 383 21.83 11.86 -7.82
N ASP A 384 22.01 10.54 -7.62
CA ASP A 384 21.45 9.84 -6.44
C ASP A 384 22.44 9.79 -5.25
N HIS A 385 21.92 9.80 -4.02
CA HIS A 385 22.72 9.83 -2.78
C HIS A 385 23.38 8.50 -2.45
N GLN A 386 22.91 7.39 -3.03
CA GLN A 386 23.57 6.09 -2.93
C GLN A 386 25.00 6.11 -3.51
N ASP A 387 25.30 6.93 -4.54
CA ASP A 387 26.65 7.03 -5.09
C ASP A 387 27.68 7.57 -4.08
N TYR A 388 27.23 8.38 -3.13
CA TYR A 388 28.10 9.00 -2.13
C TYR A 388 28.62 7.93 -1.15
N VAL A 389 27.71 7.07 -0.69
CA VAL A 389 28.02 5.89 0.13
C VAL A 389 28.88 4.89 -0.66
N GLN A 390 28.53 4.62 -1.92
CA GLN A 390 29.27 3.68 -2.79
C GLN A 390 30.75 4.07 -2.95
N ASN A 391 31.01 5.32 -3.31
CA ASN A 391 32.37 5.80 -3.58
C ASN A 391 33.22 5.80 -2.31
N HIS A 392 32.64 6.21 -1.16
CA HIS A 392 33.34 6.16 0.11
C HIS A 392 33.61 4.72 0.58
N MET A 393 32.62 3.83 0.48
CA MET A 393 32.76 2.40 0.82
C MET A 393 33.85 1.72 -0.02
N ARG A 394 33.96 2.04 -1.31
CA ARG A 394 35.04 1.55 -2.19
C ARG A 394 36.41 2.10 -1.79
N SER A 395 36.49 3.38 -1.46
CA SER A 395 37.71 4.01 -0.94
C SER A 395 38.18 3.34 0.36
N MET A 396 37.25 3.10 1.29
CA MET A 396 37.50 2.40 2.55
C MET A 396 37.98 0.97 2.32
N LEU A 397 37.25 0.17 1.53
CA LEU A 397 37.59 -1.22 1.23
C LEU A 397 38.97 -1.34 0.58
N ASN A 398 39.32 -0.43 -0.35
CA ASN A 398 40.65 -0.38 -0.95
C ASN A 398 41.73 0.04 0.06
N SER A 399 41.45 0.95 0.99
CA SER A 399 42.38 1.27 2.09
C SER A 399 42.59 0.07 3.02
N LEU A 400 41.56 -0.72 3.30
CA LEU A 400 41.65 -1.91 4.15
C LEU A 400 42.48 -3.02 3.47
N LYS A 401 42.25 -3.26 2.17
CA LYS A 401 43.11 -4.13 1.34
C LYS A 401 44.57 -3.70 1.38
N ALA A 402 44.85 -2.41 1.22
CA ALA A 402 46.21 -1.87 1.20
C ALA A 402 46.94 -2.02 2.55
N LYS A 403 46.20 -2.08 3.67
CA LYS A 403 46.73 -2.33 5.02
C LYS A 403 46.82 -3.81 5.39
N GLY A 404 46.24 -4.70 4.59
CA GLY A 404 46.07 -6.11 4.93
C GLY A 404 44.94 -6.39 5.94
N GLU A 405 44.10 -5.40 6.25
CA GLU A 405 42.93 -5.55 7.13
C GLU A 405 41.78 -6.33 6.44
N VAL A 406 41.80 -6.47 5.11
CA VAL A 406 40.80 -7.22 4.32
C VAL A 406 41.49 -7.91 3.13
N SER A 407 41.07 -9.12 2.75
CA SER A 407 41.65 -9.80 1.59
C SER A 407 41.39 -9.06 0.27
N LYS A 408 42.38 -9.08 -0.62
CA LYS A 408 42.32 -8.43 -1.94
C LYS A 408 41.13 -8.87 -2.81
N ASP A 409 40.60 -10.07 -2.58
CA ASP A 409 39.53 -10.70 -3.38
C ASP A 409 38.13 -10.16 -3.05
N TRP A 410 37.94 -9.41 -1.96
CA TRP A 410 36.64 -8.83 -1.61
C TRP A 410 36.36 -7.56 -2.41
N GLU A 411 35.31 -7.54 -3.23
CA GLU A 411 34.95 -6.42 -4.11
C GLU A 411 33.48 -6.04 -3.91
N VAL A 412 33.11 -4.78 -4.12
CA VAL A 412 31.75 -4.28 -3.84
C VAL A 412 31.13 -3.62 -5.06
N TYR A 413 29.96 -4.11 -5.45
CA TYR A 413 29.25 -3.77 -6.67
C TYR A 413 27.90 -3.11 -6.35
N PRO A 414 27.49 -2.04 -7.07
CA PRO A 414 26.16 -1.45 -6.91
C PRO A 414 25.08 -2.29 -7.57
N THR A 415 23.84 -2.07 -7.15
CA THR A 415 22.64 -2.51 -7.86
C THR A 415 21.91 -1.30 -8.47
N GLU A 416 21.16 -1.50 -9.54
CA GLU A 416 20.35 -0.44 -10.11
C GLU A 416 19.08 -0.22 -9.27
N ALA A 417 18.69 1.04 -9.02
CA ALA A 417 17.51 1.36 -8.22
C ALA A 417 16.23 0.81 -8.89
N GLY A 418 15.44 0.04 -8.14
CA GLY A 418 14.32 -0.72 -8.67
C GLY A 418 14.69 -2.02 -9.41
N SER A 419 15.94 -2.50 -9.34
CA SER A 419 16.33 -3.84 -9.82
C SER A 419 15.68 -4.98 -9.00
N PRO A 420 15.71 -6.23 -9.50
CA PRO A 420 15.39 -7.40 -8.70
C PRO A 420 16.25 -7.51 -7.43
N ALA A 421 17.53 -7.14 -7.48
CA ALA A 421 18.45 -7.17 -6.33
C ALA A 421 18.15 -6.08 -5.28
N ASP A 422 17.91 -4.84 -5.73
CA ASP A 422 17.39 -3.73 -4.91
C ASP A 422 16.13 -4.15 -4.14
N SER A 423 15.21 -4.85 -4.81
CA SER A 423 13.93 -5.26 -4.23
C SER A 423 13.98 -6.52 -3.38
N VAL A 424 15.14 -7.17 -3.25
CA VAL A 424 15.46 -8.07 -2.13
C VAL A 424 16.35 -7.42 -1.06
N GLY A 425 16.56 -6.10 -1.14
CA GLY A 425 17.26 -5.32 -0.13
C GLY A 425 18.78 -5.32 -0.26
N ALA A 426 19.32 -5.41 -1.48
CA ALA A 426 20.72 -5.12 -1.76
C ALA A 426 20.83 -3.85 -2.62
N ASP A 427 21.26 -2.74 -2.02
CA ASP A 427 21.76 -1.55 -2.72
C ASP A 427 23.16 -1.81 -3.30
N TYR A 428 23.90 -2.70 -2.63
CA TYR A 428 25.22 -3.19 -3.03
C TYR A 428 25.40 -4.65 -2.67
N VAL A 429 26.33 -5.30 -3.36
CA VAL A 429 26.75 -6.67 -3.10
C VAL A 429 28.25 -6.69 -2.87
N LEU A 430 28.66 -7.10 -1.67
CA LEU A 430 30.07 -7.30 -1.29
C LEU A 430 30.43 -8.76 -1.52
N VAL A 431 31.24 -9.06 -2.54
CA VAL A 431 31.51 -10.43 -3.05
C VAL A 431 33.00 -10.76 -2.95
N ASN A 432 33.33 -11.96 -2.48
CA ASN A 432 34.68 -12.51 -2.55
C ASN A 432 34.89 -13.20 -3.91
N SER A 433 35.67 -12.60 -4.80
CA SER A 433 35.90 -13.09 -6.17
C SER A 433 36.69 -14.40 -6.26
N ARG A 434 37.19 -14.94 -5.13
CA ARG A 434 37.87 -16.23 -5.04
C ARG A 434 36.96 -17.36 -4.52
N THR A 435 36.10 -17.09 -3.53
CA THR A 435 35.24 -18.12 -2.91
C THR A 435 33.78 -18.08 -3.38
N GLY A 436 33.34 -16.95 -3.93
CA GLY A 436 31.95 -16.69 -4.29
C GLY A 436 31.07 -16.27 -3.11
N LEU A 437 31.58 -16.26 -1.87
CA LEU A 437 30.82 -15.76 -0.71
C LEU A 437 30.44 -14.29 -0.90
N PHE A 438 29.22 -13.91 -0.52
CA PHE A 438 28.80 -12.50 -0.61
C PHE A 438 27.88 -12.04 0.52
N HIS A 439 27.87 -10.74 0.79
CA HIS A 439 26.94 -10.08 1.69
C HIS A 439 26.13 -9.03 0.92
N MET A 440 24.86 -8.89 1.31
CA MET A 440 23.96 -7.87 0.78
C MET A 440 24.00 -6.65 1.69
N LEU A 441 24.19 -5.46 1.12
CA LEU A 441 24.31 -4.20 1.85
C LEU A 441 23.16 -3.25 1.48
N ASP A 442 22.61 -2.55 2.46
CA ASP A 442 21.45 -1.65 2.34
C ASP A 442 21.79 -0.31 3.01
N ALA A 443 21.89 0.76 2.22
CA ALA A 443 22.22 2.08 2.71
C ALA A 443 20.94 2.88 3.00
N THR A 444 20.67 3.10 4.28
CA THR A 444 19.45 3.73 4.77
C THR A 444 19.73 5.07 5.43
N SER A 445 19.03 6.12 5.00
CA SER A 445 18.93 7.38 5.76
C SER A 445 17.69 7.42 6.67
N ASN A 446 17.02 6.28 6.87
CA ASN A 446 15.98 6.12 7.88
C ASN A 446 16.58 5.51 9.15
N ASP A 447 16.76 6.34 10.17
CA ASP A 447 17.25 5.97 11.50
C ASP A 447 16.42 4.85 12.15
N SER A 448 15.08 4.86 12.01
CA SER A 448 14.24 3.82 12.63
C SER A 448 14.45 2.44 12.00
N LYS A 449 14.81 2.37 10.71
CA LYS A 449 15.15 1.12 10.01
C LYS A 449 16.53 0.60 10.42
N PHE A 450 17.43 1.48 10.85
CA PHE A 450 18.76 1.09 11.32
C PHE A 450 18.76 0.67 12.79
N ASN A 451 18.13 1.46 13.66
CA ASN A 451 18.04 1.21 15.09
C ASN A 451 17.01 0.12 15.46
N LYS A 452 16.11 -0.23 14.53
CA LYS A 452 15.10 -1.30 14.67
C LYS A 452 14.86 -2.04 13.34
N PRO A 453 15.79 -2.89 12.89
CA PRO A 453 15.61 -3.72 11.69
C PRO A 453 14.30 -4.52 11.69
N GLU A 454 13.90 -5.03 12.85
CA GLU A 454 12.76 -5.91 13.08
C GLU A 454 11.41 -5.22 12.81
N ASP A 455 11.23 -3.98 13.29
CA ASP A 455 10.05 -3.14 13.02
C ASP A 455 9.87 -2.89 11.50
N HIS A 456 10.98 -2.92 10.75
CA HIS A 456 11.02 -2.58 9.33
C HIS A 456 11.01 -3.78 8.36
N ASN A 457 10.91 -5.02 8.85
CA ASN A 457 11.06 -6.24 8.04
C ASN A 457 12.41 -6.26 7.31
N VAL A 458 13.49 -5.92 8.01
CA VAL A 458 14.82 -6.44 7.68
C VAL A 458 14.88 -7.89 8.18
N SER A 459 15.68 -8.71 7.51
CA SER A 459 15.88 -10.12 7.85
C SER A 459 17.20 -10.31 8.57
N GLU A 460 17.29 -11.22 9.54
CA GLU A 460 18.46 -11.38 10.43
C GLU A 460 19.79 -11.53 9.66
N MET A 461 19.80 -12.34 8.60
CA MET A 461 20.96 -12.54 7.70
C MET A 461 21.48 -11.23 7.03
N ARG A 462 20.69 -10.17 7.05
CA ARG A 462 20.92 -8.88 6.37
C ARG A 462 21.09 -7.70 7.32
N GLU A 463 20.79 -7.85 8.61
CA GLU A 463 20.90 -6.77 9.61
C GLU A 463 22.33 -6.23 9.71
N GLN A 464 23.32 -7.13 9.72
CA GLN A 464 24.75 -6.77 9.71
C GLN A 464 25.21 -6.04 8.44
N GLY A 465 24.39 -6.00 7.39
CA GLY A 465 24.62 -5.28 6.13
C GLY A 465 23.91 -3.92 6.04
N LEU A 466 23.17 -3.49 7.07
CA LEU A 466 22.58 -2.15 7.10
C LEU A 466 23.66 -1.08 7.31
N ILE A 467 23.65 -0.03 6.48
CA ILE A 467 24.56 1.10 6.56
C ILE A 467 23.72 2.37 6.79
N TYR A 468 23.77 2.94 7.99
CA TYR A 468 23.15 4.25 8.23
C TYR A 468 23.99 5.36 7.58
N TYR A 469 23.32 6.33 6.95
CA TYR A 469 23.99 7.54 6.46
C TYR A 469 23.06 8.76 6.50
N GLU A 470 23.62 9.93 6.79
CA GLU A 470 22.89 11.19 6.64
C GLU A 470 23.44 12.03 5.49
N LYS A 471 22.54 12.62 4.71
CA LYS A 471 22.90 13.52 3.60
C LYS A 471 23.85 14.67 3.99
N PRO A 472 23.72 15.34 5.16
CA PRO A 472 24.62 16.43 5.55
C PRO A 472 26.08 16.01 5.80
N TRP A 473 26.39 14.70 5.87
CA TRP A 473 27.76 14.19 6.05
C TRP A 473 28.58 14.23 4.75
N PHE A 474 27.93 14.42 3.59
CA PHE A 474 28.55 14.44 2.27
C PHE A 474 28.48 15.84 1.63
N ASP A 475 29.50 16.20 0.85
CA ASP A 475 29.55 17.44 0.07
C ASP A 475 28.73 17.33 -1.24
N GLU A 476 28.65 18.43 -1.99
CA GLU A 476 27.93 18.47 -3.28
C GLU A 476 28.56 17.56 -4.36
N MET A 477 29.77 17.04 -4.12
CA MET A 477 30.48 16.08 -4.97
C MET A 477 30.40 14.63 -4.43
N GLY A 478 29.63 14.39 -3.36
CA GLY A 478 29.43 13.07 -2.76
C GLY A 478 30.59 12.55 -1.90
N LYS A 479 31.53 13.39 -1.49
CA LYS A 479 32.64 13.01 -0.59
C LYS A 479 32.26 13.31 0.85
N LEU A 480 32.76 12.53 1.82
CA LEU A 480 32.60 12.89 3.23
C LEU A 480 33.23 14.25 3.54
N ARG A 481 32.50 15.07 4.30
CA ARG A 481 32.91 16.43 4.69
C ARG A 481 33.95 16.36 5.81
N THR A 482 35.21 16.58 5.44
CA THR A 482 36.35 16.51 6.37
C THR A 482 36.89 17.88 6.78
N ASP A 483 36.21 18.99 6.47
CA ASP A 483 36.65 20.32 6.89
C ASP A 483 36.44 20.50 8.42
N GLN A 484 37.43 21.11 9.06
CA GLN A 484 37.40 21.43 10.49
C GLN A 484 36.46 22.60 10.81
N SER A 485 36.09 23.42 9.81
CA SER A 485 35.14 24.54 9.95
C SER A 485 33.67 24.09 10.06
N GLU A 486 33.39 22.82 9.78
CA GLU A 486 32.05 22.24 9.83
C GLU A 486 31.45 22.20 11.24
N ASP A 487 30.12 22.12 11.30
CA ASP A 487 29.40 21.98 12.56
C ASP A 487 29.89 20.79 13.40
N ALA A 488 29.83 20.91 14.73
CA ALA A 488 30.33 19.88 15.63
C ALA A 488 29.60 18.54 15.48
N THR A 489 28.27 18.55 15.32
CA THR A 489 27.47 17.34 15.13
C THR A 489 27.71 16.73 13.75
N VAL A 490 27.90 17.53 12.69
CA VAL A 490 28.27 17.03 11.37
C VAL A 490 29.64 16.33 11.40
N ARG A 491 30.66 16.94 12.03
CA ARG A 491 31.99 16.33 12.13
C ARG A 491 31.99 15.06 13.00
N GLU A 492 31.21 15.04 14.07
CA GLU A 492 31.06 13.85 14.92
C GLU A 492 30.34 12.71 14.17
N GLY A 493 29.25 13.00 13.46
CA GLY A 493 28.53 12.05 12.61
C GLY A 493 29.40 11.47 11.49
N VAL A 494 30.12 12.32 10.74
CA VAL A 494 31.10 11.90 9.72
C VAL A 494 32.18 10.99 10.33
N ALA A 495 32.72 11.35 11.50
CA ALA A 495 33.76 10.58 12.17
C ALA A 495 33.24 9.24 12.73
N GLN A 496 31.99 9.19 13.17
CA GLN A 496 31.33 7.97 13.66
C GLN A 496 31.01 7.02 12.50
N PHE A 497 30.31 7.50 11.46
CA PHE A 497 30.05 6.77 10.22
C PHE A 497 31.31 6.15 9.61
N ASN A 498 32.41 6.91 9.58
CA ASN A 498 33.68 6.45 9.03
C ASN A 498 34.41 5.41 9.92
N ARG A 499 34.06 5.30 11.21
CA ARG A 499 34.45 4.16 12.06
C ARG A 499 33.55 2.97 11.81
N ASP A 500 32.24 3.16 11.90
CA ASP A 500 31.26 2.08 11.86
C ASP A 500 31.30 1.33 10.53
N LEU A 501 31.32 2.05 9.39
CA LEU A 501 31.49 1.43 8.07
C LEU A 501 32.82 0.68 7.94
N LYS A 502 33.89 1.16 8.59
CA LYS A 502 35.20 0.52 8.55
C LYS A 502 35.19 -0.79 9.33
N ASP A 503 34.68 -0.79 10.55
CA ASP A 503 34.63 -1.97 11.41
C ASP A 503 33.56 -2.97 10.93
N GLN A 504 32.46 -2.52 10.33
CA GLN A 504 31.47 -3.34 9.63
C GLN A 504 32.07 -4.06 8.41
N LEU A 505 32.79 -3.35 7.53
CA LEU A 505 33.47 -3.97 6.38
C LEU A 505 34.51 -5.01 6.84
N VAL A 506 35.28 -4.72 7.89
CA VAL A 506 36.21 -5.69 8.48
C VAL A 506 35.47 -6.90 9.05
N SER A 507 34.37 -6.70 9.78
CA SER A 507 33.57 -7.78 10.37
C SER A 507 32.96 -8.71 9.31
N LEU A 508 32.28 -8.15 8.32
CA LEU A 508 31.65 -8.91 7.23
C LEU A 508 32.68 -9.71 6.43
N THR A 509 33.83 -9.11 6.08
CA THR A 509 34.84 -9.77 5.25
C THR A 509 35.68 -10.85 5.95
N HIS A 510 35.58 -10.96 7.28
CA HIS A 510 36.10 -12.08 8.08
C HIS A 510 35.03 -13.12 8.44
N SER A 511 33.75 -12.72 8.46
CA SER A 511 32.63 -13.60 8.78
C SER A 511 32.30 -14.54 7.60
N PRO A 512 31.94 -15.81 7.85
CA PRO A 512 31.44 -16.67 6.79
C PRO A 512 30.04 -16.22 6.37
N SER A 513 29.81 -15.96 5.08
CA SER A 513 28.46 -15.78 4.56
C SER A 513 27.78 -17.13 4.30
N LEU A 514 26.47 -17.19 4.56
CA LEU A 514 25.61 -18.29 4.11
C LEU A 514 25.25 -18.19 2.62
N LEU A 515 25.55 -17.06 1.98
CA LEU A 515 25.24 -16.80 0.58
C LEU A 515 26.51 -16.96 -0.29
N ASN A 516 26.45 -17.86 -1.27
CA ASN A 516 27.47 -18.02 -2.29
C ASN A 516 26.89 -17.69 -3.68
N ILE A 517 27.52 -16.77 -4.42
CA ILE A 517 27.01 -16.25 -5.69
C ILE A 517 26.94 -17.33 -6.76
N ALA A 518 27.79 -18.37 -6.70
CA ALA A 518 27.74 -19.49 -7.62
C ALA A 518 26.48 -20.37 -7.39
N GLU A 519 26.18 -20.73 -6.14
CA GLU A 519 25.03 -21.55 -5.77
C GLU A 519 23.69 -20.79 -5.81
N ALA A 520 23.69 -19.53 -5.37
CA ALA A 520 22.49 -18.72 -5.28
C ALA A 520 21.99 -18.33 -6.68
N PRO A 521 20.67 -18.42 -6.95
CA PRO A 521 20.01 -17.74 -8.05
C PRO A 521 19.75 -16.28 -7.63
N PHE A 522 20.81 -15.56 -7.26
CA PHE A 522 20.71 -14.17 -6.81
C PHE A 522 20.03 -13.31 -7.89
N PRO A 523 19.06 -12.44 -7.54
CA PRO A 523 18.35 -11.64 -8.53
C PRO A 523 19.27 -10.67 -9.27
N SER A 524 18.89 -10.26 -10.49
CA SER A 524 19.72 -9.37 -11.30
C SER A 524 19.95 -8.02 -10.62
N VAL A 525 21.17 -7.52 -10.75
CA VAL A 525 21.59 -6.17 -10.33
C VAL A 525 21.21 -5.08 -11.34
N VAL A 526 20.69 -5.46 -12.53
CA VAL A 526 20.13 -4.52 -13.52
C VAL A 526 18.64 -4.32 -13.26
N LYS A 527 18.11 -3.13 -13.54
CA LYS A 527 16.67 -2.93 -13.62
C LYS A 527 16.06 -3.74 -14.78
N LEU A 528 14.92 -4.34 -14.52
CA LEU A 528 14.11 -5.02 -15.54
C LEU A 528 12.85 -4.20 -15.79
N ASP A 529 12.57 -3.88 -17.06
CA ASP A 529 11.34 -3.18 -17.47
C ASP A 529 10.09 -4.06 -17.34
N ASP A 530 10.26 -5.39 -17.39
CA ASP A 530 9.19 -6.36 -17.14
C ASP A 530 9.07 -6.68 -15.63
N PRO A 531 7.96 -6.27 -14.97
CA PRO A 531 7.73 -6.58 -13.57
C PRO A 531 7.50 -8.08 -13.33
N THR A 532 7.03 -8.84 -14.32
CA THR A 532 6.83 -10.29 -14.21
C THR A 532 8.18 -11.01 -14.19
N ALA A 533 9.11 -10.71 -15.11
CA ALA A 533 10.49 -11.22 -15.04
C ALA A 533 11.19 -10.85 -13.72
N LYS A 534 10.99 -9.62 -13.21
CA LYS A 534 11.49 -9.22 -11.89
C LYS A 534 10.92 -10.08 -10.77
N GLN A 535 9.60 -10.27 -10.73
CA GLN A 535 8.95 -11.09 -9.70
C GLN A 535 9.35 -12.57 -9.77
N ILE A 536 9.56 -13.11 -10.98
CA ILE A 536 10.08 -14.47 -11.19
C ILE A 536 11.47 -14.64 -10.57
N GLN A 537 12.38 -13.67 -10.73
CA GLN A 537 13.72 -13.73 -10.12
C GLN A 537 13.65 -13.65 -8.59
N ILE A 538 12.82 -12.76 -8.04
CA ILE A 538 12.61 -12.63 -6.60
C ILE A 538 12.04 -13.93 -6.02
N ASN A 539 11.00 -14.50 -6.66
CA ASN A 539 10.40 -15.78 -6.23
C ASN A 539 11.39 -16.94 -6.31
N LYS A 540 12.24 -16.99 -7.36
CA LYS A 540 13.28 -18.01 -7.50
C LYS A 540 14.34 -17.92 -6.39
N PHE A 541 14.69 -16.72 -5.94
CA PHE A 541 15.59 -16.52 -4.81
C PHE A 541 14.92 -16.92 -3.48
N ILE A 542 13.65 -16.53 -3.25
CA ILE A 542 12.87 -16.96 -2.08
C ILE A 542 12.83 -18.50 -1.99
N SER A 543 12.44 -19.21 -3.05
CA SER A 543 12.38 -20.67 -3.02
C SER A 543 13.74 -21.35 -2.87
N TRP A 544 14.84 -20.71 -3.28
CA TRP A 544 16.19 -21.20 -2.99
C TRP A 544 16.55 -21.03 -1.51
N LEU A 545 16.20 -19.89 -0.89
CA LEU A 545 16.36 -19.69 0.56
C LEU A 545 15.57 -20.73 1.35
N GLU A 546 14.32 -21.01 0.96
CA GLU A 546 13.50 -22.06 1.60
C GLU A 546 14.14 -23.45 1.49
N ILE A 547 14.64 -23.82 0.31
CA ILE A 547 15.37 -25.08 0.12
C ILE A 547 16.64 -25.11 1.00
N LYS A 548 17.37 -24.00 1.11
CA LYS A 548 18.58 -23.92 1.94
C LYS A 548 18.30 -23.95 3.44
N GLY A 549 17.16 -23.42 3.90
CA GLY A 549 16.68 -23.61 5.27
C GLY A 549 16.40 -25.08 5.58
N ASN A 550 15.68 -25.77 4.69
CA ASN A 550 15.40 -27.21 4.83
C ASN A 550 16.65 -28.10 4.65
N GLU A 551 17.69 -27.65 3.95
CA GLU A 551 19.00 -28.32 3.84
C GLU A 551 19.93 -28.04 5.03
N ALA A 552 19.66 -27.00 5.83
CA ALA A 552 20.58 -26.55 6.88
C ALA A 552 20.59 -27.55 8.05
N SER A 553 21.80 -27.92 8.48
CA SER A 553 22.00 -28.81 9.65
C SER A 553 22.27 -28.04 10.94
N ASP A 554 22.51 -26.74 10.86
CA ASP A 554 22.58 -25.84 12.01
C ASP A 554 21.22 -25.11 12.13
N PRO A 555 20.53 -25.15 13.29
CA PRO A 555 19.28 -24.44 13.51
C PRO A 555 19.37 -22.91 13.31
N ILE A 556 20.56 -22.32 13.50
CA ILE A 556 20.77 -20.87 13.30
C ILE A 556 20.77 -20.55 11.80
N ASP A 557 21.46 -21.36 10.99
CA ASP A 557 21.43 -21.24 9.52
C ASP A 557 20.01 -21.47 8.99
N GLN A 558 19.31 -22.50 9.48
CA GLN A 558 17.93 -22.78 9.13
C GLN A 558 17.03 -21.55 9.38
N HIS A 559 17.07 -21.00 10.60
CA HIS A 559 16.28 -19.84 10.99
C HIS A 559 16.62 -18.60 10.16
N MET A 560 17.90 -18.31 9.92
CA MET A 560 18.31 -17.20 9.05
C MET A 560 17.79 -17.35 7.60
N PHE A 561 17.79 -18.56 7.04
CA PHE A 561 17.22 -18.83 5.72
C PHE A 561 15.68 -18.70 5.70
N GLU A 562 15.00 -19.24 6.71
CA GLU A 562 13.54 -19.21 6.83
C GLU A 562 12.99 -17.80 7.07
N ASP A 563 13.59 -17.02 7.98
CA ASP A 563 13.23 -15.61 8.13
C ASP A 563 13.52 -14.84 6.85
N PHE A 564 14.68 -15.00 6.20
CA PHE A 564 14.97 -14.23 5.00
C PHE A 564 13.98 -14.55 3.87
N ALA A 565 13.62 -15.83 3.68
CA ALA A 565 12.56 -16.23 2.76
C ALA A 565 11.19 -15.64 3.14
N ALA A 566 10.82 -15.68 4.42
CA ALA A 566 9.54 -15.15 4.91
C ALA A 566 9.48 -13.61 4.80
N THR A 567 10.56 -12.91 5.13
CA THR A 567 10.74 -11.47 5.04
C THR A 567 10.66 -11.01 3.59
N LEU A 568 11.39 -11.67 2.68
CA LEU A 568 11.28 -11.40 1.26
C LEU A 568 9.89 -11.73 0.72
N ARG A 569 9.22 -12.80 1.17
CA ARG A 569 7.82 -13.07 0.79
C ARG A 569 6.85 -11.99 1.29
N ARG A 570 7.05 -11.43 2.49
CA ARG A 570 6.28 -10.28 3.01
C ARG A 570 6.52 -9.01 2.19
N GLY A 571 7.74 -8.77 1.74
CA GLY A 571 8.09 -7.65 0.84
C GLY A 571 7.54 -7.85 -0.58
N ALA A 572 7.86 -8.97 -1.19
CA ALA A 572 7.39 -9.40 -2.51
C ALA A 572 5.87 -9.37 -2.63
N GLY A 573 5.12 -9.89 -1.65
CA GLY A 573 3.65 -9.79 -1.65
C GLY A 573 3.16 -8.34 -1.70
N LYS A 574 3.69 -7.46 -0.84
CA LYS A 574 3.39 -6.02 -0.82
C LYS A 574 3.78 -5.27 -2.10
N HIS A 575 4.63 -5.85 -2.96
CA HIS A 575 5.00 -5.30 -4.26
C HIS A 575 4.23 -5.94 -5.41
N ALA A 576 3.96 -7.25 -5.37
CA ALA A 576 3.08 -7.94 -6.31
C ALA A 576 1.66 -7.36 -6.25
N ASP A 577 1.10 -7.15 -5.05
CA ASP A 577 -0.18 -6.44 -4.81
C ASP A 577 -0.23 -5.03 -5.44
N LYS A 578 0.92 -4.41 -5.75
CA LYS A 578 1.04 -3.08 -6.39
C LYS A 578 1.44 -3.10 -7.87
N THR A 579 2.00 -4.20 -8.37
CA THR A 579 2.70 -4.26 -9.67
C THR A 579 2.18 -5.37 -10.60
N ALA A 580 1.42 -6.33 -10.08
CA ALA A 580 0.70 -7.29 -10.90
C ALA A 580 -0.36 -6.56 -11.76
N ALA A 581 -0.73 -7.16 -12.89
CA ALA A 581 -1.84 -6.68 -13.70
C ALA A 581 -3.17 -6.94 -12.98
N THR A 582 -3.60 -6.00 -12.13
CA THR A 582 -4.85 -6.08 -11.36
C THR A 582 -6.05 -6.23 -12.29
N GLN A 583 -6.58 -7.46 -12.38
CA GLN A 583 -7.71 -7.77 -13.25
C GLN A 583 -8.99 -7.98 -12.42
N PHE A 584 -10.05 -7.27 -12.79
CA PHE A 584 -11.38 -7.55 -12.27
C PHE A 584 -11.93 -8.82 -12.96
N SER A 585 -12.16 -9.90 -12.19
CA SER A 585 -12.84 -11.11 -12.69
C SER A 585 -14.31 -11.12 -12.25
N PRO A 586 -15.28 -11.03 -13.17
CA PRO A 586 -16.70 -11.20 -12.85
C PRO A 586 -17.01 -12.54 -12.17
N GLU A 587 -16.22 -13.58 -12.46
CA GLU A 587 -16.36 -14.95 -11.99
C GLU A 587 -15.96 -15.04 -10.51
N LEU A 588 -14.77 -14.55 -10.16
CA LEU A 588 -14.30 -14.40 -8.78
C LEU A 588 -15.30 -13.58 -7.97
N ASN A 589 -15.83 -12.49 -8.54
CA ASN A 589 -16.88 -11.69 -7.90
C ASN A 589 -18.14 -12.50 -7.62
N GLN A 590 -18.64 -13.27 -8.59
CA GLN A 590 -19.80 -14.12 -8.39
C GLN A 590 -19.56 -15.21 -7.30
N ARG A 591 -18.32 -15.71 -7.17
CA ARG A 591 -17.93 -16.64 -6.09
C ARG A 591 -17.89 -15.94 -4.73
N VAL A 592 -17.27 -14.77 -4.66
CA VAL A 592 -17.17 -13.92 -3.45
C VAL A 592 -18.56 -13.51 -2.96
N GLU A 593 -19.46 -13.11 -3.86
CA GLU A 593 -20.86 -12.80 -3.55
C GLU A 593 -21.63 -14.02 -3.02
N LYS A 594 -21.51 -15.19 -3.67
CA LYS A 594 -22.15 -16.44 -3.20
C LYS A 594 -21.56 -16.97 -1.89
N ALA A 595 -20.33 -16.59 -1.55
CA ALA A 595 -19.74 -16.83 -0.22
C ALA A 595 -20.34 -15.86 0.80
N ALA A 596 -20.40 -14.56 0.49
CA ALA A 596 -20.96 -13.52 1.36
C ALA A 596 -22.44 -13.77 1.72
N GLU A 597 -23.27 -14.23 0.78
CA GLU A 597 -24.66 -14.63 1.05
C GLU A 597 -24.74 -15.71 2.14
N LYS A 598 -23.91 -16.76 2.03
CA LYS A 598 -23.83 -17.83 3.03
C LYS A 598 -23.31 -17.33 4.39
N VAL A 599 -22.42 -16.34 4.40
CA VAL A 599 -21.90 -15.70 5.62
C VAL A 599 -22.96 -14.85 6.30
N VAL A 600 -23.65 -13.97 5.57
CA VAL A 600 -24.75 -13.15 6.09
C VAL A 600 -25.83 -14.04 6.73
N VAL A 601 -26.21 -15.14 6.07
CA VAL A 601 -27.16 -16.11 6.63
C VAL A 601 -26.57 -16.85 7.83
N ALA A 602 -25.30 -17.27 7.81
CA ALA A 602 -24.66 -17.92 8.95
C ALA A 602 -24.62 -17.03 10.20
N VAL A 603 -24.30 -15.75 10.06
CA VAL A 603 -24.32 -14.77 11.17
C VAL A 603 -25.75 -14.54 11.67
N ALA A 604 -26.72 -14.35 10.77
CA ALA A 604 -28.12 -14.16 11.16
C ALA A 604 -28.70 -15.36 11.93
N VAL A 605 -28.37 -16.59 11.50
CA VAL A 605 -28.74 -17.83 12.20
C VAL A 605 -28.00 -17.96 13.54
N ALA A 606 -26.71 -17.64 13.61
CA ALA A 606 -25.94 -17.63 14.85
C ALA A 606 -26.56 -16.67 15.88
N ALA A 607 -26.84 -15.43 15.47
CA ALA A 607 -27.47 -14.40 16.30
C ALA A 607 -28.87 -14.80 16.79
N GLU A 608 -29.66 -15.51 15.99
CA GLU A 608 -30.99 -15.99 16.40
C GLU A 608 -30.93 -17.20 17.33
N LEU A 609 -29.94 -18.08 17.16
CA LEU A 609 -29.63 -19.16 18.12
C LEU A 609 -28.97 -18.64 19.41
N GLY A 610 -28.55 -17.37 19.46
CA GLY A 610 -27.93 -16.74 20.62
C GLY A 610 -26.43 -17.03 20.77
N ARG A 611 -25.74 -17.40 19.69
CA ARG A 611 -24.28 -17.63 19.66
C ARG A 611 -23.57 -16.57 18.82
N ALA A 612 -22.29 -16.36 19.12
CA ALA A 612 -21.39 -15.68 18.19
C ALA A 612 -21.16 -16.54 16.94
N MET A 613 -20.78 -15.89 15.84
CA MET A 613 -20.30 -16.56 14.64
C MET A 613 -18.76 -16.58 14.67
N GLU A 614 -18.19 -17.76 14.90
CA GLU A 614 -16.75 -17.99 14.80
C GLU A 614 -16.39 -18.28 13.32
N PRO A 615 -15.39 -17.61 12.73
CA PRO A 615 -14.86 -17.97 11.42
C PRO A 615 -14.35 -19.42 11.42
N SER A 616 -14.63 -20.15 10.35
CA SER A 616 -14.17 -21.53 10.19
C SER A 616 -12.64 -21.58 10.18
N LYS A 617 -12.06 -22.52 10.93
CA LYS A 617 -10.60 -22.74 10.92
C LYS A 617 -10.15 -23.08 9.50
N THR A 618 -9.14 -22.39 9.00
CA THR A 618 -8.53 -22.68 7.69
C THR A 618 -8.00 -24.11 7.66
N GLY A 619 -8.62 -24.95 6.82
CA GLY A 619 -7.98 -26.17 6.33
C GLY A 619 -6.88 -25.85 5.31
N ALA A 620 -6.23 -26.89 4.80
CA ALA A 620 -5.23 -26.75 3.73
C ALA A 620 -5.82 -25.97 2.54
N SER A 621 -5.16 -24.87 2.18
CA SER A 621 -5.64 -23.97 1.13
C SER A 621 -5.40 -24.56 -0.26
N LYS A 622 -6.36 -24.40 -1.17
CA LYS A 622 -6.27 -24.87 -2.57
C LYS A 622 -6.07 -23.74 -3.57
N SER A 623 -6.00 -22.51 -3.11
CA SER A 623 -5.82 -21.30 -3.90
C SER A 623 -5.31 -20.17 -3.00
N ASP A 624 -4.46 -19.29 -3.54
CA ASP A 624 -3.93 -18.17 -2.76
C ASP A 624 -4.91 -16.99 -2.72
N VAL A 625 -5.97 -17.18 -1.93
CA VAL A 625 -6.98 -16.16 -1.67
C VAL A 625 -6.61 -15.39 -0.40
N ARG A 626 -6.55 -14.06 -0.50
CA ARG A 626 -6.18 -13.13 0.58
C ARG A 626 -7.19 -11.98 0.70
N HIS A 627 -7.40 -11.45 1.90
CA HIS A 627 -8.11 -10.18 2.10
C HIS A 627 -7.11 -9.03 2.06
N PHE A 628 -7.20 -8.18 1.05
CA PHE A 628 -6.39 -6.98 0.95
C PHE A 628 -7.05 -5.85 1.76
N GLN A 629 -6.60 -5.69 3.00
CA GLN A 629 -7.26 -4.84 4.00
C GLN A 629 -7.35 -3.36 3.60
N GLN A 630 -6.36 -2.84 2.85
CA GLN A 630 -6.30 -1.43 2.46
C GLN A 630 -7.42 -1.01 1.49
N GLU A 631 -7.74 -1.86 0.51
CA GLU A 631 -8.85 -1.62 -0.44
C GLU A 631 -10.16 -2.31 -0.02
N ASN A 632 -10.08 -3.13 1.04
CA ASN A 632 -11.12 -4.04 1.52
C ASN A 632 -11.62 -4.98 0.41
N ARG A 633 -10.72 -5.64 -0.31
CA ARG A 633 -11.03 -6.57 -1.42
C ARG A 633 -10.55 -7.98 -1.13
N VAL A 634 -11.12 -8.96 -1.81
CA VAL A 634 -10.58 -10.32 -1.90
C VAL A 634 -9.71 -10.38 -3.15
N ASN A 635 -8.42 -10.68 -2.96
CA ASN A 635 -7.46 -10.94 -4.01
C ASN A 635 -7.32 -12.46 -4.18
N LEU A 636 -7.20 -12.92 -5.42
CA LEU A 636 -6.73 -14.26 -5.80
C LEU A 636 -5.47 -14.08 -6.66
N GLU A 637 -4.33 -14.55 -6.16
CA GLU A 637 -3.09 -14.59 -6.93
C GLU A 637 -3.04 -15.88 -7.77
N ARG A 638 -2.75 -15.75 -9.06
CA ARG A 638 -2.50 -16.89 -9.97
C ARG A 638 -1.63 -16.45 -11.14
N ASP A 639 -0.60 -17.24 -11.47
CA ASP A 639 0.25 -17.07 -12.66
C ASP A 639 0.85 -15.64 -12.80
N GLY A 640 1.11 -14.97 -11.67
CA GLY A 640 1.61 -13.58 -11.60
C GLY A 640 0.54 -12.49 -11.81
N VAL A 641 -0.72 -12.88 -12.00
CA VAL A 641 -1.87 -11.98 -12.13
C VAL A 641 -2.66 -11.97 -10.82
N ILE A 642 -3.09 -10.78 -10.39
CA ILE A 642 -3.94 -10.61 -9.20
C ILE A 642 -5.35 -10.31 -9.66
N TYR A 643 -6.25 -11.26 -9.41
CA TYR A 643 -7.67 -11.12 -9.68
C TYR A 643 -8.36 -10.54 -8.46
N GLN A 644 -9.06 -9.42 -8.64
CA GLN A 644 -9.72 -8.68 -7.55
C GLN A 644 -11.24 -8.79 -7.56
N SER A 645 -11.82 -8.89 -6.36
CA SER A 645 -13.24 -8.65 -6.12
C SER A 645 -13.60 -7.16 -6.05
N GLN A 646 -14.90 -6.86 -6.04
CA GLN A 646 -15.46 -5.62 -5.51
C GLN A 646 -15.09 -5.45 -4.03
N ASN A 647 -15.22 -4.22 -3.52
CA ASN A 647 -15.06 -3.92 -2.10
C ASN A 647 -16.07 -4.71 -1.25
N MET A 648 -15.58 -5.35 -0.19
CA MET A 648 -16.36 -6.29 0.62
C MET A 648 -17.52 -5.67 1.39
N ASP A 649 -17.50 -4.36 1.67
CA ASP A 649 -18.60 -3.68 2.34
C ASP A 649 -19.82 -3.62 1.42
N ARG A 650 -19.58 -3.33 0.13
CA ARG A 650 -20.59 -3.44 -0.92
C ARG A 650 -21.06 -4.87 -1.10
N VAL A 651 -20.14 -5.85 -1.21
CA VAL A 651 -20.49 -7.27 -1.36
C VAL A 651 -21.39 -7.75 -0.23
N LEU A 652 -21.06 -7.42 1.03
CA LEU A 652 -21.86 -7.80 2.20
C LEU A 652 -23.21 -7.10 2.23
N MET A 653 -23.30 -5.83 1.79
CA MET A 653 -24.57 -5.11 1.68
C MET A 653 -25.46 -5.62 0.54
N ASP A 654 -24.90 -5.90 -0.62
CA ASP A 654 -25.63 -6.47 -1.77
C ASP A 654 -26.09 -7.90 -1.45
N ALA A 655 -25.26 -8.72 -0.79
CA ALA A 655 -25.65 -10.02 -0.26
C ALA A 655 -26.77 -9.90 0.80
N ARG A 656 -26.65 -8.98 1.76
CA ARG A 656 -27.71 -8.67 2.74
C ARG A 656 -29.03 -8.30 2.05
N ALA A 657 -29.00 -7.39 1.07
CA ALA A 657 -30.18 -6.97 0.34
C ALA A 657 -30.86 -8.14 -0.39
N ARG A 658 -30.08 -9.04 -0.99
CA ARG A 658 -30.63 -10.24 -1.67
C ARG A 658 -31.20 -11.28 -0.70
N MET A 659 -30.62 -11.41 0.50
CA MET A 659 -31.05 -12.34 1.57
C MET A 659 -32.19 -11.81 2.45
N LEU A 660 -32.64 -10.56 2.26
CA LEU A 660 -33.92 -10.08 2.83
C LEU A 660 -35.15 -10.69 2.12
N ARG A 661 -34.97 -11.30 0.94
CA ARG A 661 -36.02 -11.99 0.19
C ARG A 661 -36.16 -13.41 0.71
N THR A 662 -37.37 -13.78 1.14
CA THR A 662 -37.67 -15.04 1.84
C THR A 662 -37.31 -16.28 1.02
N ASP A 663 -37.57 -16.25 -0.29
CA ASP A 663 -37.28 -17.31 -1.26
C ASP A 663 -35.78 -17.58 -1.44
N ALA A 664 -34.98 -16.51 -1.51
CA ALA A 664 -33.53 -16.59 -1.60
C ALA A 664 -32.89 -17.03 -0.28
N LEU A 665 -33.45 -16.57 0.84
CA LEU A 665 -33.01 -16.95 2.19
C LEU A 665 -33.27 -18.43 2.48
N GLU A 666 -34.45 -18.96 2.12
CA GLU A 666 -34.80 -20.37 2.27
C GLU A 666 -33.84 -21.30 1.50
N GLN A 667 -33.41 -20.90 0.30
CA GLN A 667 -32.44 -21.65 -0.51
C GLN A 667 -31.01 -21.68 0.08
N VAL A 668 -30.65 -20.70 0.92
CA VAL A 668 -29.30 -20.53 1.46
C VAL A 668 -29.17 -21.08 2.89
N ILE A 669 -30.25 -21.12 3.67
CA ILE A 669 -30.28 -21.79 4.98
C ILE A 669 -30.08 -23.31 4.77
N SER A 670 -28.98 -23.85 5.30
CA SER A 670 -28.72 -25.28 5.19
C SER A 670 -29.69 -26.11 6.05
N LYS A 671 -29.91 -27.38 5.66
CA LYS A 671 -30.76 -28.32 6.42
C LYS A 671 -30.32 -28.49 7.89
N GLY A 672 -29.01 -28.37 8.18
CA GLY A 672 -28.48 -28.37 9.55
C GLY A 672 -28.95 -27.15 10.34
N GLN A 673 -28.72 -25.95 9.79
CA GLN A 673 -29.18 -24.68 10.38
C GLN A 673 -30.70 -24.66 10.59
N MET A 674 -31.49 -25.15 9.63
CA MET A 674 -32.95 -25.23 9.78
C MET A 674 -33.35 -26.20 10.91
N ASN A 675 -32.67 -27.33 11.07
CA ASN A 675 -32.93 -28.26 12.17
C ASN A 675 -32.53 -27.68 13.54
N GLU A 676 -31.42 -26.94 13.64
CA GLU A 676 -31.05 -26.19 14.85
C GLU A 676 -32.12 -25.14 15.22
N LEU A 677 -32.62 -24.40 14.23
CA LEU A 677 -33.68 -23.41 14.42
C LEU A 677 -35.02 -24.04 14.81
N ARG A 678 -35.41 -25.17 14.20
CA ARG A 678 -36.60 -25.94 14.60
C ARG A 678 -36.50 -26.45 16.04
N ALA A 679 -35.33 -26.93 16.46
CA ALA A 679 -35.09 -27.34 17.84
C ALA A 679 -35.20 -26.16 18.82
N ARG A 680 -34.82 -24.95 18.39
CA ARG A 680 -34.97 -23.70 19.16
C ARG A 680 -36.42 -23.17 19.18
N TYR A 681 -37.19 -23.41 18.11
CA TYR A 681 -38.55 -22.89 17.91
C TYR A 681 -39.54 -23.99 17.49
N PRO A 682 -39.79 -25.03 18.31
CA PRO A 682 -40.56 -26.22 17.93
C PRO A 682 -42.04 -25.95 17.60
N ASN A 683 -42.56 -24.77 17.97
CA ASN A 683 -43.94 -24.36 17.73
C ASN A 683 -44.10 -23.38 16.55
N LEU A 684 -43.04 -23.13 15.77
CA LEU A 684 -43.08 -22.27 14.57
C LEU A 684 -42.97 -23.09 13.29
N SER A 685 -43.67 -22.67 12.24
CA SER A 685 -43.45 -23.18 10.88
C SER A 685 -42.12 -22.70 10.32
N ASP A 686 -41.57 -23.42 9.34
CA ASP A 686 -40.33 -23.03 8.66
C ASP A 686 -40.41 -21.60 8.10
N GLU A 687 -41.53 -21.19 7.51
CA GLU A 687 -41.78 -19.82 7.05
C GLU A 687 -41.59 -18.78 8.17
N ARG A 688 -42.14 -19.05 9.37
CA ARG A 688 -41.98 -18.17 10.54
C ARG A 688 -40.55 -18.17 11.08
N ILE A 689 -39.83 -19.29 10.96
CA ILE A 689 -38.39 -19.37 11.28
C ILE A 689 -37.57 -18.53 10.29
N VAL A 690 -37.82 -18.65 8.98
CA VAL A 690 -37.16 -17.86 7.92
C VAL A 690 -37.45 -16.37 8.11
N GLN A 691 -38.68 -15.98 8.46
CA GLN A 691 -39.02 -14.59 8.80
C GLN A 691 -38.22 -14.04 9.99
N ARG A 692 -37.95 -14.85 11.03
CA ARG A 692 -37.10 -14.45 12.16
C ARG A 692 -35.64 -14.28 11.76
N VAL A 693 -35.09 -15.17 10.92
CA VAL A 693 -33.74 -15.03 10.36
C VAL A 693 -33.64 -13.77 9.49
N SER A 694 -34.62 -13.51 8.63
CA SER A 694 -34.69 -12.26 7.84
C SER A 694 -34.73 -11.02 8.75
N GLY A 695 -35.47 -11.08 9.87
CA GLY A 695 -35.49 -10.04 10.90
C GLY A 695 -34.12 -9.77 11.54
N ARG A 696 -33.22 -10.76 11.61
CA ARG A 696 -31.80 -10.52 11.98
C ARG A 696 -31.01 -9.88 10.85
N ILE A 697 -31.20 -10.33 9.60
CA ILE A 697 -30.53 -9.77 8.41
C ILE A 697 -30.83 -8.27 8.25
N VAL A 698 -32.03 -7.80 8.62
CA VAL A 698 -32.35 -6.36 8.69
C VAL A 698 -31.35 -5.61 9.58
N ASN A 699 -31.04 -6.13 10.78
CA ASN A 699 -30.20 -5.45 11.77
C ASN A 699 -28.69 -5.49 11.44
N LEU A 700 -28.23 -6.46 10.64
CA LEU A 700 -26.82 -6.59 10.24
C LEU A 700 -26.24 -5.37 9.49
N SER A 701 -27.09 -4.44 9.02
CA SER A 701 -26.64 -3.21 8.36
C SER A 701 -25.65 -2.41 9.22
N ASN A 702 -25.87 -2.37 10.54
CA ASN A 702 -25.00 -1.65 11.48
C ASN A 702 -23.71 -2.45 11.73
N GLU A 703 -23.81 -3.77 11.91
CA GLU A 703 -22.65 -4.66 12.15
C GLU A 703 -21.68 -4.70 10.96
N ILE A 704 -22.19 -4.58 9.73
CA ILE A 704 -21.38 -4.44 8.50
C ILE A 704 -20.75 -3.04 8.42
N SER A 705 -21.54 -1.97 8.62
CA SER A 705 -21.07 -0.58 8.38
C SER A 705 -20.13 -0.06 9.47
N SER A 706 -20.45 -0.27 10.75
CA SER A 706 -19.70 0.28 11.88
C SER A 706 -18.74 -0.71 12.53
N GLY A 707 -18.52 -1.88 11.91
CA GLY A 707 -17.73 -2.98 12.44
C GLY A 707 -18.38 -3.77 13.59
N GLY A 708 -19.29 -3.15 14.35
CA GLY A 708 -20.02 -3.75 15.47
C GLY A 708 -19.23 -3.84 16.78
N LEU A 709 -19.95 -3.86 17.91
CA LEU A 709 -19.39 -4.15 19.25
C LEU A 709 -19.47 -5.64 19.64
N LEU A 710 -19.95 -6.50 18.74
CA LEU A 710 -20.15 -7.92 18.96
C LEU A 710 -19.19 -8.74 18.08
N ALA A 711 -18.90 -9.97 18.48
CA ALA A 711 -18.05 -10.92 17.76
C ALA A 711 -18.56 -11.34 16.36
N ASN A 712 -19.71 -10.81 15.93
CA ASN A 712 -20.31 -11.00 14.60
C ASN A 712 -19.90 -9.91 13.58
N GLY A 713 -19.00 -9.00 13.97
CA GLY A 713 -18.63 -7.83 13.18
C GLY A 713 -18.09 -8.09 11.78
N ARG A 714 -17.96 -7.01 11.00
CA ARG A 714 -17.43 -7.02 9.61
C ARG A 714 -16.15 -7.88 9.43
N ARG A 715 -15.20 -7.85 10.36
CA ARG A 715 -13.91 -8.56 10.21
C ARG A 715 -14.10 -10.10 10.22
N PRO A 716 -14.76 -10.72 11.23
CA PRO A 716 -15.23 -12.11 11.17
C PRO A 716 -15.98 -12.49 9.88
N MET A 717 -16.87 -11.62 9.38
CA MET A 717 -17.59 -11.90 8.13
C MET A 717 -16.64 -12.04 6.94
N VAL A 718 -15.68 -11.12 6.78
CA VAL A 718 -14.74 -11.14 5.65
C VAL A 718 -13.71 -12.28 5.79
N GLU A 719 -13.26 -12.57 7.01
CA GLU A 719 -12.40 -13.74 7.30
C GLU A 719 -13.08 -15.04 6.86
N GLU A 720 -14.36 -15.24 7.20
CA GLU A 720 -15.12 -16.42 6.78
C GLU A 720 -15.37 -16.46 5.25
N VAL A 721 -15.60 -15.32 4.60
CA VAL A 721 -15.70 -15.26 3.13
C VAL A 721 -14.42 -15.77 2.49
N VAL A 722 -13.25 -15.30 2.95
CA VAL A 722 -11.94 -15.78 2.46
C VAL A 722 -11.74 -17.26 2.75
N ASN A 723 -12.04 -17.73 3.97
CA ASN A 723 -11.84 -19.13 4.35
C ASN A 723 -12.71 -20.09 3.52
N ARG A 724 -13.93 -19.67 3.13
CA ARG A 724 -14.80 -20.42 2.21
C ARG A 724 -14.26 -20.49 0.79
N LEU A 725 -13.60 -19.43 0.32
CA LEU A 725 -13.01 -19.37 -1.02
C LEU A 725 -11.73 -20.20 -1.12
N ARG A 726 -10.87 -20.16 -0.08
CA ARG A 726 -9.64 -20.99 0.06
C ARG A 726 -9.86 -22.51 -0.07
N GLY A 727 -11.08 -22.99 0.19
CA GLY A 727 -11.45 -24.40 0.00
C GLY A 727 -11.64 -24.82 -1.48
N SER A 728 -11.64 -23.86 -2.40
CA SER A 728 -11.77 -24.02 -3.86
C SER A 728 -10.42 -23.82 -4.55
N THR A 729 -10.22 -24.42 -5.72
CA THR A 729 -9.03 -24.19 -6.55
C THR A 729 -9.15 -22.89 -7.35
N ALA A 730 -8.03 -22.36 -7.86
CA ALA A 730 -8.02 -21.05 -8.54
C ALA A 730 -8.84 -21.03 -9.84
N GLU A 731 -8.82 -22.11 -10.61
CA GLU A 731 -9.58 -22.29 -11.85
C GLU A 731 -11.09 -22.25 -11.56
N ASN A 732 -11.52 -22.99 -10.52
CA ASN A 732 -12.90 -22.99 -10.05
C ASN A 732 -13.36 -21.59 -9.61
N LEU A 733 -12.46 -20.78 -9.02
CA LEU A 733 -12.76 -19.41 -8.61
C LEU A 733 -12.89 -18.45 -9.80
N LEU A 734 -12.03 -18.61 -10.81
CA LEU A 734 -12.00 -17.81 -12.04
C LEU A 734 -12.99 -18.29 -13.12
N GLY A 735 -13.79 -19.32 -12.83
CA GLY A 735 -14.85 -19.80 -13.73
C GLY A 735 -14.35 -20.62 -14.92
N GLU A 736 -13.06 -20.96 -14.94
CA GLU A 736 -12.53 -21.94 -15.90
C GLU A 736 -13.18 -23.31 -15.67
N GLU A 737 -13.59 -23.95 -16.76
CA GLU A 737 -13.98 -25.36 -16.71
C GLU A 737 -12.75 -26.19 -16.38
N VAL A 738 -12.60 -26.56 -15.10
CA VAL A 738 -11.75 -27.68 -14.72
C VAL A 738 -12.29 -28.90 -15.45
N HIS A 739 -11.65 -29.22 -16.58
CA HIS A 739 -11.75 -30.51 -17.24
C HIS A 739 -11.14 -31.54 -16.31
N VAL A 740 -11.92 -31.91 -15.27
CA VAL A 740 -11.70 -33.10 -14.47
C VAL A 740 -11.81 -34.26 -15.44
N GLN A 741 -10.67 -34.67 -16.00
CA GLN A 741 -10.50 -36.02 -16.52
C GLN A 741 -11.00 -36.92 -15.40
N GLN A 742 -12.14 -37.57 -15.62
CA GLN A 742 -12.74 -38.40 -14.58
C GLN A 742 -11.73 -39.50 -14.29
N ALA A 743 -11.08 -39.42 -13.12
CA ALA A 743 -10.08 -40.39 -12.71
C ALA A 743 -10.67 -41.79 -12.94
N PRO A 744 -10.00 -42.64 -13.75
CA PRO A 744 -10.61 -43.85 -14.28
C PRO A 744 -11.22 -44.65 -13.14
N LYS A 745 -12.50 -44.99 -13.25
CA LYS A 745 -13.30 -45.61 -12.17
C LYS A 745 -12.45 -46.69 -11.51
N PRO A 746 -12.09 -46.55 -10.22
CA PRO A 746 -11.02 -47.33 -9.63
C PRO A 746 -11.30 -48.81 -9.83
N GLU A 747 -10.38 -49.48 -10.50
CA GLU A 747 -10.58 -50.85 -10.95
C GLU A 747 -10.83 -51.75 -9.74
N LYS A 748 -11.78 -52.67 -9.86
CA LYS A 748 -12.19 -53.50 -8.73
C LYS A 748 -11.07 -54.46 -8.37
N ILE A 749 -10.33 -54.14 -7.30
CA ILE A 749 -9.28 -54.98 -6.70
C ILE A 749 -9.71 -56.47 -6.77
N PRO A 750 -9.03 -57.31 -7.57
CA PRO A 750 -9.43 -58.69 -7.77
C PRO A 750 -9.52 -59.48 -6.45
N ASN A 751 -10.46 -60.43 -6.37
CA ASN A 751 -10.72 -61.15 -5.10
C ASN A 751 -9.52 -61.98 -4.61
N ASN A 752 -8.63 -62.42 -5.50
CA ASN A 752 -7.35 -63.04 -5.15
C ASN A 752 -6.35 -62.02 -4.57
N VAL A 753 -6.19 -60.87 -5.22
CA VAL A 753 -5.35 -59.74 -4.76
C VAL A 753 -5.79 -59.28 -3.36
N ARG A 754 -7.10 -59.10 -3.14
CA ARG A 754 -7.65 -58.76 -1.82
C ARG A 754 -7.39 -59.84 -0.77
N LYS A 755 -7.56 -61.13 -1.10
CA LYS A 755 -7.27 -62.24 -0.15
C LYS A 755 -5.79 -62.32 0.23
N ALA A 756 -4.89 -62.11 -0.75
CA ALA A 756 -3.45 -62.05 -0.51
C ALA A 756 -3.09 -60.86 0.40
N ALA A 757 -3.67 -59.68 0.16
CA ALA A 757 -3.45 -58.51 1.02
C ALA A 757 -4.03 -58.67 2.44
N THR A 758 -5.15 -59.37 2.64
CA THR A 758 -5.63 -59.70 3.99
C THR A 758 -4.64 -60.59 4.74
N LYS A 759 -4.12 -61.66 4.12
CA LYS A 759 -3.05 -62.49 4.72
C LYS A 759 -1.77 -61.70 5.00
N PHE A 760 -1.47 -60.69 4.17
CA PHE A 760 -0.35 -59.79 4.40
C PHE A 760 -0.53 -58.97 5.68
N ALA A 761 -1.70 -58.36 5.88
CA ALA A 761 -2.02 -57.60 7.08
C ALA A 761 -2.18 -58.46 8.35
N GLU A 762 -2.50 -59.74 8.23
CA GLU A 762 -2.46 -60.71 9.34
C GLU A 762 -1.03 -60.85 9.86
N VAL A 763 -0.06 -61.18 9.00
CA VAL A 763 1.36 -61.36 9.42
C VAL A 763 2.03 -60.04 9.81
N TRP A 764 1.69 -58.91 9.17
CA TRP A 764 2.17 -57.58 9.60
C TRP A 764 1.84 -57.28 11.07
N LYS A 765 0.68 -57.76 11.55
CA LYS A 765 0.27 -57.63 12.96
C LYS A 765 0.94 -58.68 13.86
N GLU A 766 1.16 -59.90 13.38
CA GLU A 766 1.87 -60.95 14.14
C GLU A 766 3.35 -60.59 14.41
N GLU A 767 4.04 -59.99 13.44
CA GLU A 767 5.42 -59.48 13.59
C GLU A 767 5.49 -58.15 14.40
N ASN A 768 4.35 -57.67 14.90
CA ASN A 768 4.24 -56.49 15.77
C ASN A 768 4.89 -55.21 15.17
N LEU A 769 4.80 -55.07 13.85
CA LEU A 769 5.28 -53.90 13.10
C LEU A 769 4.40 -52.66 13.40
N PRO A 770 4.96 -51.43 13.35
CA PRO A 770 4.25 -50.24 13.79
C PRO A 770 2.98 -49.96 12.98
N GLU A 771 1.90 -49.59 13.67
CA GLU A 771 0.65 -49.16 13.03
C GLU A 771 0.85 -47.78 12.35
N HIS A 772 0.75 -47.75 11.02
CA HIS A 772 0.84 -46.50 10.27
C HIS A 772 -0.36 -45.59 10.53
N THR A 773 -0.09 -44.34 10.93
CA THR A 773 -1.08 -43.26 10.88
C THR A 773 -1.23 -42.77 9.44
N ARG A 774 -2.44 -42.35 9.05
CA ARG A 774 -2.75 -41.91 7.67
C ARG A 774 -1.88 -40.73 7.25
N GLY A 775 -0.90 -40.97 6.38
CA GLY A 775 -0.14 -39.93 5.69
C GLY A 775 1.35 -40.23 5.49
N THR A 776 1.93 -41.21 6.19
CA THR A 776 3.29 -41.69 5.91
C THR A 776 3.29 -42.76 4.82
N GLU A 777 4.28 -42.72 3.93
CA GLU A 777 4.55 -43.82 2.99
C GLU A 777 5.11 -45.02 3.75
N ILE A 778 4.77 -46.23 3.32
CA ILE A 778 5.24 -47.47 3.94
C ILE A 778 6.62 -47.79 3.39
N ASP A 779 7.58 -48.04 4.27
CA ASP A 779 8.94 -48.40 3.88
C ASP A 779 8.93 -49.71 3.05
N PRO A 780 9.45 -49.71 1.81
CA PRO A 780 9.51 -50.91 0.98
C PRO A 780 10.20 -52.09 1.65
N ASP A 781 11.22 -51.84 2.49
CA ASP A 781 12.03 -52.88 3.12
C ASP A 781 11.22 -53.68 4.15
N TYR A 782 10.29 -53.04 4.87
CA TYR A 782 9.33 -53.75 5.75
C TYR A 782 8.30 -54.56 4.96
N VAL A 783 7.91 -54.11 3.77
CA VAL A 783 6.99 -54.86 2.91
C VAL A 783 7.67 -56.11 2.34
N GLU A 784 8.92 -56.01 1.89
CA GLU A 784 9.73 -57.17 1.48
C GLU A 784 9.87 -58.19 2.62
N LEU A 785 10.23 -57.74 3.83
CA LEU A 785 10.45 -58.61 4.99
C LEU A 785 9.19 -59.41 5.38
N VAL A 786 8.00 -58.80 5.33
CA VAL A 786 6.73 -59.50 5.60
C VAL A 786 6.35 -60.46 4.46
N PHE A 787 6.64 -60.13 3.20
CA PHE A 787 6.45 -61.08 2.09
C PHE A 787 7.38 -62.29 2.19
N ASP A 788 8.65 -62.10 2.56
CA ASP A 788 9.59 -63.20 2.77
C ASP A 788 9.16 -64.11 3.92
N ALA A 789 8.72 -63.56 5.06
CA ALA A 789 8.14 -64.32 6.16
C ALA A 789 6.91 -65.13 5.70
N LEU A 790 6.00 -64.52 4.94
CA LEU A 790 4.82 -65.16 4.36
C LEU A 790 5.14 -66.27 3.35
N MET A 791 6.27 -66.18 2.64
CA MET A 791 6.66 -67.14 1.60
C MET A 791 7.39 -68.36 2.17
N GLN A 792 7.88 -68.32 3.41
CA GLN A 792 8.43 -69.49 4.10
C GLN A 792 7.33 -70.51 4.46
N GLY A 793 7.64 -71.81 4.32
CA GLY A 793 6.77 -72.93 4.73
C GLY A 793 5.45 -73.15 3.94
N LYS A 794 4.98 -72.21 3.11
CA LYS A 794 3.70 -72.35 2.37
C LYS A 794 3.78 -73.30 1.17
N GLN A 795 2.63 -73.87 0.81
CA GLN A 795 2.45 -74.65 -0.42
C GLN A 795 2.48 -73.76 -1.68
N GLU A 796 2.88 -74.33 -2.83
CA GLU A 796 3.12 -73.59 -4.09
C GLU A 796 1.92 -72.75 -4.56
N ALA A 797 0.69 -73.25 -4.41
CA ALA A 797 -0.52 -72.53 -4.82
C ALA A 797 -0.76 -71.23 -4.03
N GLU A 798 -0.34 -71.17 -2.76
CA GLU A 798 -0.42 -69.93 -1.97
C GLU A 798 0.72 -68.98 -2.34
N ARG A 799 1.94 -69.51 -2.53
CA ARG A 799 3.11 -68.74 -3.00
C ARG A 799 2.85 -68.03 -4.31
N GLY A 800 2.18 -68.67 -5.28
CA GLY A 800 1.83 -68.03 -6.55
C GLY A 800 0.90 -66.82 -6.40
N SER A 801 0.01 -66.80 -5.40
CA SER A 801 -0.92 -65.68 -5.18
C SER A 801 -0.28 -64.52 -4.40
N LEU A 802 0.60 -64.82 -3.45
CA LEU A 802 1.35 -63.82 -2.68
C LEU A 802 2.50 -63.22 -3.51
N GLY A 803 3.26 -64.06 -4.23
CA GLY A 803 4.30 -63.62 -5.14
C GLY A 803 3.79 -62.71 -6.26
N ALA A 804 2.61 -63.00 -6.84
CA ALA A 804 2.00 -62.13 -7.84
C ALA A 804 1.53 -60.77 -7.26
N LEU A 805 1.12 -60.72 -5.99
CA LEU A 805 0.82 -59.46 -5.30
C LEU A 805 2.11 -58.66 -5.06
N TYR A 806 3.18 -59.33 -4.63
CA TYR A 806 4.47 -58.70 -4.34
C TYR A 806 5.17 -58.17 -5.60
N GLU A 807 5.18 -58.96 -6.68
CA GLU A 807 5.76 -58.56 -7.97
C GLU A 807 5.01 -57.35 -8.56
N ALA A 808 3.68 -57.28 -8.38
CA ALA A 808 2.89 -56.11 -8.75
C ALA A 808 3.20 -54.89 -7.87
N TYR A 809 3.34 -55.07 -6.55
CA TYR A 809 3.71 -54.00 -5.62
C TYR A 809 5.08 -53.39 -5.95
N GLN A 810 6.11 -54.25 -6.17
CA GLN A 810 7.46 -53.85 -6.58
C GLN A 810 7.47 -53.12 -7.93
N LYS A 811 6.58 -53.51 -8.86
CA LYS A 811 6.38 -52.81 -10.15
C LYS A 811 5.58 -51.51 -10.04
N GLY A 812 5.21 -51.08 -8.83
CA GLY A 812 4.47 -49.85 -8.58
C GLY A 812 2.99 -49.91 -8.97
N ASP A 813 2.40 -51.11 -9.08
CA ASP A 813 1.01 -51.27 -9.48
C ASP A 813 0.06 -50.60 -8.46
N PRO A 814 -0.81 -49.66 -8.90
CA PRO A 814 -1.65 -48.87 -7.99
C PRO A 814 -2.81 -49.67 -7.40
N VAL A 815 -3.17 -50.83 -7.96
CA VAL A 815 -4.16 -51.76 -7.41
C VAL A 815 -3.52 -52.62 -6.33
N ALA A 816 -2.27 -53.06 -6.52
CA ALA A 816 -1.49 -53.82 -5.54
C ALA A 816 -1.10 -52.98 -4.31
N ARG A 817 -0.50 -51.79 -4.51
CA ARG A 817 -0.18 -50.83 -3.43
C ARG A 817 -1.42 -50.54 -2.58
N ARG A 818 -2.49 -50.07 -3.23
CA ARG A 818 -3.77 -49.77 -2.58
C ARG A 818 -4.37 -50.98 -1.85
N ALA A 819 -4.23 -52.20 -2.37
CA ALA A 819 -4.76 -53.39 -1.70
C ALA A 819 -4.05 -53.68 -0.38
N ILE A 820 -2.73 -53.47 -0.32
CA ILE A 820 -1.90 -53.59 0.87
C ILE A 820 -2.21 -52.45 1.85
N ASP A 821 -2.26 -51.19 1.39
CA ASP A 821 -2.65 -50.04 2.21
C ASP A 821 -4.04 -50.22 2.83
N GLU A 822 -5.03 -50.66 2.04
CA GLU A 822 -6.39 -50.95 2.50
C GLU A 822 -6.46 -52.18 3.43
N ALA A 823 -5.44 -53.02 3.52
CA ALA A 823 -5.40 -54.16 4.43
C ALA A 823 -4.74 -53.80 5.77
N ILE A 824 -3.57 -53.14 5.73
CA ILE A 824 -2.84 -52.70 6.94
C ILE A 824 -3.66 -51.65 7.71
N SER A 825 -4.29 -50.70 7.00
CA SER A 825 -5.07 -49.60 7.62
C SER A 825 -6.46 -49.99 8.15
N LYS A 826 -6.77 -51.29 8.23
CA LYS A 826 -7.99 -51.81 8.87
C LYS A 826 -7.63 -52.55 10.17
N PRO A 827 -8.22 -52.16 11.32
CA PRO A 827 -8.01 -52.87 12.59
C PRO A 827 -8.56 -54.30 12.53
#